data_AF-A0A2S0KXE4-F1
#
_entry.id   AF-A0A2S0KXE4-F1
#
_cell.length_a   1.000
_cell.length_b   1.000
_cell.length_c   1.000
_cell.angle_alpha   90.00
_cell.angle_beta   90.00
_cell.angle_gamma   90.00
#
_symmetry.space_group_name_H-M   'P 1'
#
loop_
_entity.id
_entity.type
_entity.pdbx_description
1 polymer ?
#
loop_
_entity_poly.entity_id
_entity_poly.type
_entity_poly.pdbx_seq_one_letter_code
_entity_poly.pdbx_strand_id
1 'polypeptide(L)'
;MRFRLKSQTRKSIGPATTWRSRSSRNRRDAVNPPADFRPEGFFMPGKFRGKAGDGVEKYDGAGRLYPGGVRLKKIRSILLSPPGRRCGNLVFAVLVLAVFWYARNLRNAEIAAPAPETPPNILSTSPKYDRIAGFGGPVPARIVLDSASGKIDRIEFPPNAEDPEYWRQVLASGVFDRYRNLTPAEAAALPIDVVTGATFSSRAAQETIRERLAEAAALPPPVRPSIRWNRTDAAVILLLLGNLYWFFRPLRGRYRQIQLTANLFLLGFLAHGGLSLAQVAGWVRSSPHWTLSVPLLLFSAVILLALARGKNFYCSGVCPFGCAQELTAKLGRAVGVPQRPESFRFGPRLRRIVLGTTVLALVCGIPFLPYEPFPAFAPGASWWMILSAFLLVALSLFRPRLWCRWFCSCGALLDFFCRTDLKPKPLDGGTKMNFERVVILALLLLLALALIRPGGAAASGGGTPVEPERRPDVLEVIHSRKSVRAYTKEPVTLPELETLVRAGFAAPTGANAQPWAFIIVTDRAKLDALAEVMPYGKMLKSAPGAVVVCGVSSQFRTGEAREMWVQDCSAATENILLAAEGTGLGAVWLGVFPYRERSAGVASVLGLPDDIIPFSIVSVGRPTGVEKPKDKYRPERIFLQQWGLPYPVK
;
A
#
# COMPACT_ATOMS: atom_id res chain seq x y z
N MET A 1 48.98 4.29 -39.22
CA MET A 1 50.18 4.07 -38.36
C MET A 1 49.66 3.62 -36.98
N ARG A 2 50.17 2.57 -36.31
CA ARG A 2 51.45 2.47 -35.53
C ARG A 2 51.59 3.62 -34.52
N PHE A 3 51.88 3.44 -33.21
CA PHE A 3 52.07 2.27 -32.30
C PHE A 3 51.80 2.76 -30.84
N ARG A 4 51.97 2.08 -29.68
CA ARG A 4 52.60 0.83 -29.14
C ARG A 4 51.79 0.48 -27.85
N LEU A 5 51.48 -0.74 -27.36
CA LEU A 5 52.12 -2.08 -27.28
C LEU A 5 53.06 -2.27 -26.05
N LYS A 6 52.69 -3.14 -25.08
CA LYS A 6 53.52 -4.05 -24.20
C LYS A 6 52.70 -4.57 -22.98
N SER A 7 53.03 -5.65 -22.23
CA SER A 7 53.73 -6.97 -22.44
C SER A 7 53.89 -7.67 -21.06
N GLN A 8 54.00 -9.00 -20.86
CA GLN A 8 53.89 -10.18 -21.75
C GLN A 8 53.03 -11.26 -21.01
N THR A 9 53.26 -12.59 -20.79
CA THR A 9 54.28 -13.64 -21.07
C THR A 9 53.51 -14.98 -21.00
N ARG A 10 53.40 -15.88 -21.99
CA ARG A 10 54.34 -16.73 -22.76
C ARG A 10 54.90 -17.98 -22.03
N LYS A 11 54.41 -19.18 -22.41
CA LYS A 11 55.23 -20.38 -22.73
C LYS A 11 54.42 -21.44 -23.50
N SER A 12 55.10 -22.23 -24.33
CA SER A 12 54.62 -23.37 -25.14
C SER A 12 55.51 -24.61 -24.86
N ILE A 13 55.21 -25.84 -25.31
CA ILE A 13 55.59 -26.45 -26.61
C ILE A 13 55.12 -27.94 -26.61
N GLY A 14 54.83 -28.53 -27.79
CA GLY A 14 55.21 -29.94 -28.07
C GLY A 14 54.10 -31.01 -28.22
N PRO A 15 54.15 -31.90 -29.25
CA PRO A 15 53.12 -32.94 -29.48
C PRO A 15 53.64 -34.39 -29.67
N ALA A 16 52.71 -35.31 -30.00
CA ALA A 16 52.92 -36.71 -30.47
C ALA A 16 53.39 -37.73 -29.39
N THR A 17 53.28 -39.06 -29.54
CA THR A 17 52.98 -39.90 -30.74
C THR A 17 52.14 -41.15 -30.38
N THR A 18 51.44 -41.75 -31.35
CA THR A 18 50.73 -43.04 -31.21
C THR A 18 51.64 -44.27 -31.40
N TRP A 19 51.36 -45.36 -30.69
CA TRP A 19 51.72 -46.73 -31.13
C TRP A 19 50.59 -47.74 -30.84
N ARG A 20 50.61 -48.89 -31.55
CA ARG A 20 49.48 -49.82 -31.66
C ARG A 20 49.99 -51.26 -31.84
N SER A 21 49.34 -52.26 -31.24
CA SER A 21 48.76 -53.44 -31.93
C SER A 21 48.62 -54.69 -31.05
N ARG A 22 47.57 -55.47 -31.36
CA ARG A 22 47.38 -56.95 -31.15
C ARG A 22 47.45 -57.46 -29.70
N SER A 23 46.64 -58.43 -29.27
CA SER A 23 45.62 -59.28 -29.92
C SER A 23 44.59 -59.74 -28.83
N SER A 24 43.62 -60.65 -28.99
CA SER A 24 43.37 -61.72 -29.97
C SER A 24 41.85 -62.03 -30.14
N ARG A 25 41.39 -63.21 -29.70
CA ARG A 25 40.03 -63.81 -29.61
C ARG A 25 40.09 -64.73 -28.34
N ASN A 26 39.04 -65.35 -27.77
CA ASN A 26 37.84 -65.92 -28.38
C ASN A 26 36.74 -66.28 -27.34
N ARG A 27 35.50 -66.44 -27.84
CA ARG A 27 34.33 -67.26 -27.37
C ARG A 27 34.20 -67.84 -25.94
N ARG A 28 32.99 -67.61 -25.37
CA ARG A 28 32.10 -68.55 -24.62
C ARG A 28 32.60 -69.09 -23.25
N ASP A 29 31.84 -69.79 -22.40
CA ASP A 29 30.49 -70.44 -22.44
C ASP A 29 29.59 -70.04 -21.23
N ALA A 30 28.42 -70.68 -21.06
CA ALA A 30 27.44 -70.38 -20.00
C ALA A 30 26.87 -71.65 -19.32
N VAL A 31 26.71 -71.63 -17.98
CA VAL A 31 26.05 -72.68 -17.16
C VAL A 31 25.34 -72.04 -15.96
N ASN A 32 24.19 -72.60 -15.55
CA ASN A 32 23.35 -72.23 -14.39
C ASN A 32 22.22 -73.30 -14.24
N PRO A 33 21.52 -73.51 -13.10
CA PRO A 33 21.86 -73.47 -11.67
C PRO A 33 22.06 -74.93 -11.12
N PRO A 34 21.93 -75.26 -9.81
CA PRO A 34 20.65 -75.37 -9.04
C PRO A 34 20.82 -74.90 -7.56
N ALA A 35 20.02 -75.32 -6.56
CA ALA A 35 18.59 -75.12 -6.27
C ALA A 35 18.33 -75.50 -4.78
N ASP A 36 17.24 -75.02 -4.17
CA ASP A 36 16.63 -75.39 -2.86
C ASP A 36 17.47 -75.52 -1.56
N PHE A 37 16.96 -74.90 -0.48
CA PHE A 37 16.30 -75.62 0.64
C PHE A 37 15.58 -74.66 1.62
N ARG A 38 14.56 -75.17 2.34
CA ARG A 38 13.92 -74.55 3.53
C ARG A 38 13.74 -75.59 4.64
N PRO A 39 13.73 -75.18 5.91
CA PRO A 39 12.50 -75.25 6.75
C PRO A 39 12.16 -73.86 7.36
N GLU A 40 10.93 -73.45 7.72
CA GLU A 40 9.73 -74.07 8.35
C GLU A 40 9.75 -74.07 9.90
N GLY A 41 8.67 -73.55 10.51
CA GLY A 41 8.41 -73.48 11.97
C GLY A 41 9.06 -72.30 12.74
N PHE A 42 8.49 -71.79 13.84
CA PHE A 42 7.12 -71.90 14.39
C PHE A 42 6.85 -70.74 15.40
N PHE A 43 5.58 -70.58 15.83
CA PHE A 43 5.07 -69.77 16.96
C PHE A 43 5.12 -68.22 16.95
N MET A 44 3.90 -67.67 17.06
CA MET A 44 3.49 -66.46 17.80
C MET A 44 2.58 -66.98 18.95
N PRO A 45 2.50 -66.35 20.14
CA PRO A 45 1.92 -65.00 20.27
C PRO A 45 2.49 -64.12 21.41
N GLY A 46 2.02 -62.87 21.51
CA GLY A 46 2.19 -62.05 22.71
C GLY A 46 2.06 -60.54 22.52
N LYS A 47 0.92 -59.96 22.93
CA LYS A 47 0.83 -58.51 23.23
C LYS A 47 1.02 -58.33 24.73
N PHE A 48 2.01 -57.56 25.16
CA PHE A 48 2.03 -56.98 26.49
C PHE A 48 2.44 -55.50 26.46
N ARG A 49 1.81 -54.71 27.33
CA ARG A 49 2.25 -53.36 27.70
C ARG A 49 2.97 -53.48 29.04
N GLY A 50 4.16 -52.91 29.14
CA GLY A 50 4.93 -52.74 30.38
C GLY A 50 5.78 -51.48 30.30
N LYS A 51 6.17 -50.91 31.45
CA LYS A 51 6.88 -49.63 31.53
C LYS A 51 7.78 -49.59 32.77
N ALA A 52 8.97 -49.01 32.63
CA ALA A 52 9.98 -48.75 33.68
C ALA A 52 10.66 -49.98 34.32
N GLY A 53 11.86 -49.75 34.86
CA GLY A 53 12.77 -50.77 35.42
C GLY A 53 14.20 -50.59 34.87
N ASP A 54 15.03 -49.85 35.61
CA ASP A 54 16.44 -49.58 35.27
C ASP A 54 17.40 -50.52 36.03
N GLY A 55 18.63 -50.66 35.52
CA GLY A 55 19.79 -51.12 36.30
C GLY A 55 20.03 -52.64 36.41
N VAL A 56 20.97 -53.15 35.61
CA VAL A 56 21.77 -54.35 35.96
C VAL A 56 23.22 -54.05 35.61
N GLU A 57 24.07 -53.96 36.63
CA GLU A 57 25.52 -53.75 36.46
C GLU A 57 26.25 -55.06 36.16
N LYS A 58 27.47 -54.98 35.62
CA LYS A 58 28.37 -56.13 35.44
C LYS A 58 29.79 -55.76 35.85
N TYR A 59 30.38 -56.62 36.66
CA TYR A 59 31.80 -56.61 37.03
C TYR A 59 32.59 -57.51 36.07
N ASP A 60 33.91 -57.34 36.03
CA ASP A 60 34.84 -58.29 35.40
C ASP A 60 35.62 -59.10 36.45
N GLY A 61 36.36 -60.10 35.98
CA GLY A 61 37.07 -61.07 36.82
C GLY A 61 38.28 -60.53 37.60
N ALA A 62 38.51 -59.22 37.62
CA ALA A 62 39.58 -58.57 38.38
C ALA A 62 39.08 -57.52 39.39
N GLY A 63 37.76 -57.39 39.58
CA GLY A 63 37.16 -56.73 40.75
C GLY A 63 37.38 -55.23 40.87
N ARG A 64 37.51 -54.48 39.75
CA ARG A 64 37.67 -53.02 39.77
C ARG A 64 36.60 -52.28 38.98
N LEU A 65 36.05 -51.22 39.58
CA LEU A 65 35.07 -50.31 39.00
C LEU A 65 35.75 -49.20 38.18
N TYR A 66 35.21 -48.91 37.00
CA TYR A 66 35.60 -47.77 36.17
C TYR A 66 34.36 -47.03 35.62
N PRO A 67 34.17 -45.74 35.92
CA PRO A 67 33.13 -44.93 35.29
C PRO A 67 33.60 -44.38 33.94
N GLY A 68 33.09 -44.88 32.81
CA GLY A 68 33.50 -44.34 31.50
C GLY A 68 32.66 -44.78 30.28
N GLY A 69 32.41 -43.83 29.36
CA GLY A 69 32.19 -44.17 27.94
C GLY A 69 30.77 -44.11 27.37
N VAL A 70 29.84 -43.29 27.89
CA VAL A 70 28.53 -43.09 27.23
C VAL A 70 28.70 -42.56 25.79
N ARG A 71 28.14 -43.29 24.82
CA ARG A 71 28.42 -43.11 23.38
C ARG A 71 27.90 -41.77 22.81
N LEU A 72 28.80 -40.80 22.64
CA LEU A 72 28.56 -39.49 21.99
C LEU A 72 27.90 -39.55 20.58
N LYS A 73 27.89 -40.71 19.91
CA LYS A 73 27.22 -40.92 18.62
C LYS A 73 25.70 -40.68 18.65
N LYS A 74 25.02 -40.76 19.80
CA LYS A 74 23.56 -40.53 19.90
C LYS A 74 23.16 -39.06 20.12
N ILE A 75 24.09 -38.20 20.54
CA ILE A 75 23.85 -36.77 20.75
C ILE A 75 24.17 -35.98 19.45
N ARG A 76 25.28 -36.29 18.78
CA ARG A 76 25.62 -35.66 17.48
C ARG A 76 24.56 -35.88 16.40
N SER A 77 23.86 -37.02 16.36
CA SER A 77 22.81 -37.27 15.35
C SER A 77 21.53 -36.45 15.58
N ILE A 78 21.25 -36.03 16.82
CA ILE A 78 20.11 -35.16 17.15
C ILE A 78 20.44 -33.70 16.84
N LEU A 79 21.68 -33.26 17.10
CA LEU A 79 22.12 -31.86 16.91
C LEU A 79 22.64 -31.53 15.50
N LEU A 80 23.12 -32.50 14.71
CA LEU A 80 23.70 -32.28 13.37
C LEU A 80 22.88 -32.91 12.23
N SER A 81 21.58 -33.16 12.45
CA SER A 81 20.65 -33.51 11.37
C SER A 81 20.28 -32.25 10.55
N PRO A 82 20.42 -32.23 9.21
CA PRO A 82 20.15 -31.03 8.42
C PRO A 82 18.67 -30.61 8.49
N PRO A 83 18.36 -29.31 8.60
CA PRO A 83 17.09 -28.79 9.13
C PRO A 83 15.85 -28.90 8.21
N GLY A 84 15.90 -29.68 7.13
CA GLY A 84 15.00 -29.60 5.97
C GLY A 84 13.51 -29.94 6.14
N ARG A 85 13.04 -30.24 7.35
CA ARG A 85 11.61 -30.47 7.67
C ARG A 85 11.23 -30.01 9.08
N ARG A 86 12.02 -30.36 10.10
CA ARG A 86 11.75 -29.92 11.48
C ARG A 86 11.80 -28.40 11.60
N CYS A 87 12.81 -27.72 11.05
CA CYS A 87 12.87 -26.26 11.12
C CYS A 87 11.83 -25.57 10.23
N GLY A 88 11.35 -26.17 9.14
CA GLY A 88 10.22 -25.61 8.38
C GLY A 88 8.95 -25.56 9.24
N ASN A 89 8.58 -26.69 9.84
CA ASN A 89 7.41 -26.76 10.71
C ASN A 89 7.62 -26.03 12.04
N LEU A 90 8.85 -25.97 12.58
CA LEU A 90 9.18 -25.22 13.79
C LEU A 90 9.16 -23.71 13.52
N VAL A 91 9.70 -23.21 12.40
CA VAL A 91 9.62 -21.78 12.05
C VAL A 91 8.18 -21.38 11.80
N PHE A 92 7.36 -22.20 11.13
CA PHE A 92 5.93 -21.89 10.98
C PHE A 92 5.16 -21.99 12.30
N ALA A 93 5.44 -22.99 13.15
CA ALA A 93 4.83 -23.10 14.47
C ALA A 93 5.27 -21.97 15.39
N VAL A 94 6.54 -21.54 15.35
CA VAL A 94 7.05 -20.36 16.09
C VAL A 94 6.49 -19.08 15.51
N LEU A 95 6.24 -18.97 14.20
CA LEU A 95 5.51 -17.84 13.60
C LEU A 95 4.07 -17.76 14.12
N VAL A 96 3.32 -18.87 14.06
CA VAL A 96 1.94 -18.93 14.55
C VAL A 96 1.89 -18.73 16.06
N LEU A 97 2.81 -19.34 16.82
CA LEU A 97 2.92 -19.14 18.26
C LEU A 97 3.42 -17.75 18.62
N ALA A 98 4.25 -17.09 17.82
CA ALA A 98 4.64 -15.69 18.02
C ALA A 98 3.46 -14.76 17.74
N VAL A 99 2.68 -14.99 16.68
CA VAL A 99 1.43 -14.26 16.42
C VAL A 99 0.41 -14.51 17.54
N PHE A 100 0.26 -15.74 18.04
CA PHE A 100 -0.61 -16.04 19.18
C PHE A 100 -0.08 -15.52 20.52
N TRP A 101 1.24 -15.49 20.74
CA TRP A 101 1.89 -14.96 21.94
C TRP A 101 1.87 -13.43 21.94
N TYR A 102 2.04 -12.79 20.79
CA TYR A 102 1.87 -11.35 20.59
C TYR A 102 0.40 -10.96 20.78
N ALA A 103 -0.54 -11.66 20.14
CA ALA A 103 -1.98 -11.45 20.36
C ALA A 103 -2.43 -11.76 21.80
N ARG A 104 -1.77 -12.71 22.49
CA ARG A 104 -1.99 -12.98 23.92
C ARG A 104 -1.33 -11.94 24.82
N ASN A 105 -0.17 -11.39 24.46
CA ASN A 105 0.50 -10.37 25.25
C ASN A 105 -0.14 -9.00 25.09
N LEU A 106 -0.71 -8.68 23.92
CA LEU A 106 -1.67 -7.59 23.77
C LEU A 106 -2.86 -7.79 24.72
N ARG A 107 -3.49 -8.98 24.67
CA ARG A 107 -4.63 -9.32 25.54
C ARG A 107 -4.29 -9.41 27.03
N ASN A 108 -3.04 -9.70 27.39
CA ASN A 108 -2.56 -9.73 28.77
C ASN A 108 -2.15 -8.31 29.23
N ALA A 109 -1.65 -7.44 28.35
CA ALA A 109 -1.41 -6.03 28.67
C ALA A 109 -2.75 -5.30 28.96
N GLU A 110 -3.82 -5.69 28.29
CA GLU A 110 -5.21 -5.27 28.59
C GLU A 110 -5.74 -5.80 29.95
N ILE A 111 -5.11 -6.80 30.57
CA ILE A 111 -5.61 -7.51 31.77
C ILE A 111 -4.69 -7.34 33.01
N ALA A 112 -3.38 -7.12 32.81
CA ALA A 112 -2.39 -7.03 33.88
C ALA A 112 -1.99 -5.61 34.27
N ALA A 113 -2.57 -4.58 33.62
CA ALA A 113 -2.52 -3.23 34.14
C ALA A 113 -3.44 -3.13 35.38
N PRO A 114 -3.01 -2.52 36.51
CA PRO A 114 -3.96 -2.06 37.51
C PRO A 114 -4.94 -1.10 36.83
N ALA A 115 -6.23 -1.16 37.21
CA ALA A 115 -7.35 -0.56 36.48
C ALA A 115 -6.98 0.81 35.88
N PRO A 116 -6.72 0.88 34.55
CA PRO A 116 -6.04 2.03 34.00
C PRO A 116 -6.97 3.24 34.08
N GLU A 117 -6.44 4.35 34.62
CA GLU A 117 -6.90 5.68 34.28
C GLU A 117 -7.00 5.72 32.75
N THR A 118 -8.23 5.80 32.25
CA THR A 118 -8.57 5.39 30.89
C THR A 118 -7.70 6.14 29.90
N PRO A 119 -6.76 5.47 29.20
CA PRO A 119 -5.62 6.12 28.57
C PRO A 119 -6.15 7.19 27.62
N PRO A 120 -5.69 8.45 27.76
CA PRO A 120 -6.33 9.58 27.09
C PRO A 120 -6.40 9.31 25.60
N ASN A 121 -7.57 9.58 25.01
CA ASN A 121 -7.86 9.23 23.63
C ASN A 121 -7.21 10.27 22.69
N ILE A 122 -5.88 10.23 22.62
CA ILE A 122 -5.04 11.26 21.98
C ILE A 122 -5.12 11.15 20.45
N LEU A 123 -5.52 12.25 19.82
CA LEU A 123 -5.48 12.42 18.37
C LEU A 123 -4.18 13.16 17.99
N SER A 124 -3.20 12.43 17.44
CA SER A 124 -2.06 13.07 16.74
C SER A 124 -2.51 13.63 15.40
N THR A 125 -1.98 14.78 15.00
CA THR A 125 -2.15 15.35 13.65
C THR A 125 -1.02 14.90 12.71
N SER A 126 0.22 14.84 13.21
CA SER A 126 1.37 14.33 12.45
C SER A 126 1.39 12.80 12.40
N PRO A 127 1.81 12.17 11.28
CA PRO A 127 2.32 12.79 10.05
C PRO A 127 1.26 13.11 8.99
N LYS A 128 -0.02 12.81 9.24
CA LYS A 128 -1.08 12.84 8.22
C LYS A 128 -1.44 14.26 7.75
N TYR A 129 -1.34 15.24 8.65
CA TYR A 129 -1.75 16.62 8.42
C TYR A 129 -0.57 17.59 8.20
N ASP A 130 0.67 17.09 8.18
CA ASP A 130 1.92 17.87 8.02
C ASP A 130 2.04 18.59 6.66
N ARG A 131 1.08 18.35 5.75
CA ARG A 131 0.85 19.13 4.53
C ARG A 131 0.29 20.53 4.77
N ILE A 132 -0.14 20.82 6.00
CA ILE A 132 -0.58 22.13 6.49
C ILE A 132 0.58 22.69 7.32
N ALA A 133 1.29 23.66 6.74
CA ALA A 133 2.48 24.26 7.34
C ALA A 133 2.19 25.70 7.79
N GLY A 134 2.79 26.08 8.93
CA GLY A 134 2.91 27.46 9.38
C GLY A 134 4.01 28.21 8.64
N PHE A 135 4.65 29.15 9.30
CA PHE A 135 5.74 29.93 8.69
C PHE A 135 7.06 29.15 8.67
N GLY A 136 7.35 28.39 9.73
CA GLY A 136 8.56 27.58 9.86
C GLY A 136 8.42 26.15 9.32
N GLY A 137 7.20 25.59 9.31
CA GLY A 137 6.96 24.27 8.72
C GLY A 137 5.70 23.59 9.27
N PRO A 138 5.62 22.24 9.24
CA PRO A 138 4.53 21.52 9.87
C PRO A 138 4.39 21.86 11.35
N VAL A 139 3.15 22.12 11.80
CA VAL A 139 2.84 22.40 13.22
C VAL A 139 2.13 21.19 13.83
N PRO A 140 2.86 20.15 14.27
CA PRO A 140 2.27 18.96 14.89
C PRO A 140 1.51 19.33 16.17
N ALA A 141 0.37 18.67 16.39
CA ALA A 141 -0.44 18.79 17.59
C ALA A 141 -0.89 17.40 18.07
N ARG A 142 -1.10 17.29 19.38
CA ARG A 142 -1.68 16.14 20.07
C ARG A 142 -2.89 16.63 20.84
N ILE A 143 -4.07 16.25 20.38
CA ILE A 143 -5.33 16.65 21.01
C ILE A 143 -5.70 15.56 22.00
N VAL A 144 -5.71 15.91 23.29
CA VAL A 144 -6.04 15.01 24.39
C VAL A 144 -7.55 15.04 24.59
N LEU A 145 -8.22 13.92 24.34
CA LEU A 145 -9.63 13.76 24.67
C LEU A 145 -9.80 13.10 26.05
N ASP A 146 -10.70 13.64 26.86
CA ASP A 146 -11.22 12.96 28.04
C ASP A 146 -11.96 11.68 27.62
N SER A 147 -11.60 10.59 28.27
CA SER A 147 -12.06 9.24 27.97
C SER A 147 -13.48 8.95 28.52
N ALA A 148 -14.01 9.77 29.43
CA ALA A 148 -15.36 9.60 29.96
C ALA A 148 -16.43 10.32 29.12
N SER A 149 -16.16 11.56 28.69
CA SER A 149 -17.09 12.41 27.95
C SER A 149 -16.81 12.50 26.43
N GLY A 150 -15.62 12.12 25.98
CA GLY A 150 -15.17 12.27 24.59
C GLY A 150 -14.87 13.72 24.18
N LYS A 151 -14.84 14.66 25.12
CA LYS A 151 -14.52 16.08 24.90
C LYS A 151 -13.01 16.33 24.97
N ILE A 152 -12.53 17.44 24.39
CA ILE A 152 -11.13 17.86 24.44
C ILE A 152 -10.79 18.36 25.85
N ASP A 153 -9.82 17.72 26.51
CA ASP A 153 -9.21 18.18 27.77
C ASP A 153 -8.19 19.29 27.51
N ARG A 154 -7.27 19.06 26.56
CA ARG A 154 -6.19 19.99 26.20
C ARG A 154 -5.59 19.66 24.83
N ILE A 155 -4.77 20.59 24.32
CA ILE A 155 -3.98 20.40 23.10
C ILE A 155 -2.51 20.65 23.43
N GLU A 156 -1.67 19.66 23.15
CA GLU A 156 -0.22 19.70 23.35
C GLU A 156 0.48 19.82 21.99
N PHE A 157 1.50 20.68 21.89
CA PHE A 157 2.29 20.86 20.67
C PHE A 157 3.70 20.32 20.89
N PRO A 158 4.12 19.23 20.21
CA PRO A 158 5.50 18.79 20.18
C PRO A 158 6.44 19.88 19.59
N PRO A 159 7.76 19.77 19.82
CA PRO A 159 8.74 20.62 19.17
C PRO A 159 8.54 20.64 17.65
N ASN A 160 8.50 21.84 17.09
CA ASN A 160 8.20 22.11 15.68
C ASN A 160 9.22 23.10 15.10
N ALA A 161 9.06 23.48 13.84
CA ALA A 161 10.00 24.35 13.13
C ALA A 161 9.63 25.85 13.18
N GLU A 162 8.58 26.24 13.91
CA GLU A 162 8.18 27.65 14.04
C GLU A 162 9.19 28.45 14.87
N ASP A 163 9.26 29.77 14.62
CA ASP A 163 10.11 30.65 15.39
C ASP A 163 9.74 30.62 16.90
N PRO A 164 10.71 30.43 17.82
CA PRO A 164 10.41 30.28 19.23
C PRO A 164 9.79 31.50 19.93
N GLU A 165 9.91 32.71 19.39
CA GLU A 165 9.31 33.93 19.95
C GLU A 165 7.86 34.07 19.47
N TYR A 166 7.63 34.00 18.15
CA TYR A 166 6.27 34.01 17.60
C TYR A 166 5.44 32.82 18.09
N TRP A 167 6.03 31.63 18.23
CA TRP A 167 5.30 30.47 18.75
C TRP A 167 4.90 30.63 20.23
N ARG A 168 5.73 31.29 21.05
CA ARG A 168 5.35 31.67 22.43
C ARG A 168 4.18 32.66 22.44
N GLN A 169 4.13 33.61 21.51
CA GLN A 169 3.00 34.54 21.37
C GLN A 169 1.69 33.82 20.98
N VAL A 170 1.74 32.84 20.06
CA VAL A 170 0.56 32.02 19.72
C VAL A 170 0.06 31.25 20.93
N LEU A 171 0.93 30.58 21.68
CA LEU A 171 0.54 29.84 22.89
C LEU A 171 0.00 30.77 23.99
N ALA A 172 0.61 31.93 24.20
CA ALA A 172 0.17 32.91 25.20
C ALA A 172 -1.15 33.62 24.86
N SER A 173 -1.58 33.60 23.59
CA SER A 173 -2.82 34.24 23.15
C SER A 173 -4.12 33.54 23.60
N GLY A 174 -4.03 32.32 24.17
CA GLY A 174 -5.20 31.53 24.57
C GLY A 174 -6.01 30.95 23.40
N VAL A 175 -5.57 31.12 22.15
CA VAL A 175 -6.30 30.70 20.93
C VAL A 175 -6.64 29.20 20.88
N PHE A 176 -5.97 28.37 21.68
CA PHE A 176 -6.25 26.93 21.78
C PHE A 176 -7.15 26.54 22.97
N ASP A 177 -7.35 27.42 23.97
CA ASP A 177 -8.21 27.10 25.13
C ASP A 177 -9.70 27.01 24.76
N ARG A 178 -10.12 27.72 23.70
CA ARG A 178 -11.49 27.64 23.15
C ARG A 178 -11.89 26.26 22.61
N TYR A 179 -10.93 25.34 22.44
CA TYR A 179 -11.20 23.96 22.07
C TYR A 179 -11.58 23.09 23.28
N ARG A 180 -11.23 23.51 24.51
CA ARG A 180 -11.47 22.78 25.76
C ARG A 180 -12.96 22.54 26.00
N ASN A 181 -13.29 21.37 26.55
CA ASN A 181 -14.66 20.92 26.86
C ASN A 181 -15.61 20.79 25.65
N LEU A 182 -15.12 20.93 24.41
CA LEU A 182 -15.90 20.65 23.19
C LEU A 182 -15.71 19.21 22.71
N THR A 183 -16.73 18.64 22.08
CA THR A 183 -16.59 17.39 21.31
C THR A 183 -15.84 17.64 19.99
N PRO A 184 -15.26 16.62 19.34
CA PRO A 184 -14.59 16.79 18.06
C PRO A 184 -15.45 17.40 16.95
N ALA A 185 -16.77 17.20 16.97
CA ALA A 185 -17.68 17.80 16.00
C ALA A 185 -17.86 19.32 16.22
N GLU A 186 -18.14 19.73 17.46
CA GLU A 186 -18.25 21.16 17.84
C GLU A 186 -16.93 21.89 17.61
N ALA A 187 -15.82 21.27 18.01
CA ALA A 187 -14.47 21.82 17.89
C ALA A 187 -13.98 21.92 16.43
N ALA A 188 -14.42 21.02 15.54
CA ALA A 188 -14.16 21.11 14.10
C ALA A 188 -15.02 22.18 13.39
N ALA A 189 -16.15 22.58 13.98
CA ALA A 189 -17.04 23.62 13.45
C ALA A 189 -16.62 25.06 13.87
N LEU A 190 -15.62 25.20 14.76
CA LEU A 190 -15.12 26.50 15.19
C LEU A 190 -14.52 27.31 14.01
N PRO A 191 -14.83 28.62 13.88
CA PRO A 191 -14.07 29.50 13.00
C PRO A 191 -12.64 29.64 13.52
N ILE A 192 -11.67 29.74 12.61
CA ILE A 192 -10.24 29.88 12.91
C ILE A 192 -9.92 31.33 13.23
N ASP A 193 -9.27 31.59 14.36
CA ASP A 193 -8.82 32.93 14.72
C ASP A 193 -7.43 33.24 14.16
N VAL A 194 -7.14 34.52 13.98
CA VAL A 194 -5.82 35.03 13.61
C VAL A 194 -5.14 35.64 14.83
N VAL A 195 -3.96 35.13 15.18
CA VAL A 195 -3.09 35.77 16.17
C VAL A 195 -2.19 36.76 15.44
N THR A 196 -2.40 38.06 15.69
CA THR A 196 -1.59 39.14 15.11
C THR A 196 -0.10 38.91 15.36
N GLY A 197 0.72 39.10 14.32
CA GLY A 197 2.17 38.85 14.36
C GLY A 197 2.56 37.40 14.00
N ALA A 198 1.73 36.41 14.31
CA ALA A 198 2.03 34.98 14.09
C ALA A 198 0.96 34.26 13.23
N THR A 199 0.26 35.01 12.39
CA THR A 199 -0.93 34.61 11.62
C THR A 199 -0.80 33.28 10.88
N PHE A 200 0.30 33.03 10.18
CA PHE A 200 0.49 31.80 9.41
C PHE A 200 0.58 30.57 10.32
N SER A 201 1.40 30.67 11.37
CA SER A 201 1.62 29.62 12.37
C SER A 201 0.35 29.34 13.19
N SER A 202 -0.37 30.38 13.63
CA SER A 202 -1.61 30.23 14.39
C SER A 202 -2.73 29.62 13.54
N ARG A 203 -2.84 30.02 12.27
CA ARG A 203 -3.81 29.49 11.31
C ARG A 203 -3.52 28.04 10.96
N ALA A 204 -2.27 27.71 10.62
CA ALA A 204 -1.86 26.36 10.27
C ALA A 204 -2.08 25.37 11.42
N ALA A 205 -1.77 25.77 12.66
CA ALA A 205 -2.06 24.98 13.85
C ALA A 205 -3.57 24.66 13.97
N GLN A 206 -4.42 25.67 13.88
CA GLN A 206 -5.88 25.51 13.99
C GLN A 206 -6.48 24.73 12.81
N GLU A 207 -6.01 24.92 11.57
CA GLU A 207 -6.44 24.14 10.41
C GLU A 207 -6.05 22.66 10.54
N THR A 208 -4.83 22.39 11.02
CA THR A 208 -4.28 21.06 11.31
C THR A 208 -5.08 20.32 12.40
N ILE A 209 -5.45 21.04 13.46
CA ILE A 209 -6.33 20.56 14.53
C ILE A 209 -7.74 20.28 13.99
N ARG A 210 -8.33 21.26 13.27
CA ARG A 210 -9.70 21.20 12.73
C ARG A 210 -9.89 20.00 11.81
N GLU A 211 -8.99 19.75 10.86
CA GLU A 211 -9.14 18.61 9.96
C GLU A 211 -8.99 17.25 10.65
N ARG A 212 -8.15 17.16 11.70
CA ARG A 212 -8.03 15.93 12.50
C ARG A 212 -9.27 15.68 13.35
N LEU A 213 -9.88 16.73 13.88
CA LEU A 213 -11.15 16.67 14.61
C LEU A 213 -12.32 16.35 13.69
N ALA A 214 -12.36 16.90 12.48
CA ALA A 214 -13.34 16.57 11.46
C ALA A 214 -13.27 15.08 11.06
N GLU A 215 -12.07 14.51 10.90
CA GLU A 215 -11.92 13.05 10.74
C GLU A 215 -12.42 12.28 11.97
N ALA A 216 -12.06 12.72 13.18
CA ALA A 216 -12.49 12.06 14.41
C ALA A 216 -14.01 12.10 14.63
N ALA A 217 -14.69 13.14 14.12
CA ALA A 217 -16.14 13.28 14.13
C ALA A 217 -16.84 12.50 12.99
N ALA A 218 -16.17 12.34 11.84
CA ALA A 218 -16.67 11.56 10.70
C ALA A 218 -16.50 10.04 10.89
N LEU A 219 -15.57 9.62 11.76
CA LEU A 219 -15.47 8.23 12.22
C LEU A 219 -16.66 7.90 13.13
N PRO A 220 -17.38 6.78 12.93
CA PRO A 220 -18.40 6.35 13.87
C PRO A 220 -17.78 6.11 15.26
N PRO A 221 -18.51 6.36 16.36
CA PRO A 221 -17.98 6.23 17.72
C PRO A 221 -17.40 4.83 17.93
N PRO A 222 -16.30 4.69 18.69
CA PRO A 222 -15.47 3.48 18.70
C PRO A 222 -16.31 2.23 19.01
N VAL A 223 -16.62 1.49 17.94
CA VAL A 223 -17.51 0.34 18.01
C VAL A 223 -16.81 -0.76 18.79
N ARG A 224 -17.14 -0.87 20.09
CA ARG A 224 -16.89 -2.09 20.88
C ARG A 224 -17.38 -3.25 20.01
N PRO A 225 -16.50 -4.17 19.55
CA PRO A 225 -16.83 -5.08 18.45
C PRO A 225 -17.82 -6.15 18.90
N SER A 226 -19.11 -5.81 18.93
CA SER A 226 -20.21 -6.72 19.20
C SER A 226 -20.31 -7.72 18.05
N ILE A 227 -20.14 -9.00 18.35
CA ILE A 227 -20.20 -10.08 17.34
C ILE A 227 -21.66 -10.26 16.92
N ARG A 228 -22.10 -9.45 15.94
CA ARG A 228 -23.44 -9.52 15.33
C ARG A 228 -23.50 -10.68 14.34
N TRP A 229 -23.66 -11.88 14.88
CA TRP A 229 -23.86 -13.11 14.15
C TRP A 229 -24.97 -12.99 13.09
N ASN A 230 -24.60 -13.10 11.82
CA ASN A 230 -25.55 -13.18 10.72
C ASN A 230 -25.73 -14.65 10.27
N ARG A 231 -26.74 -14.92 9.44
CA ARG A 231 -27.05 -16.29 8.95
C ARG A 231 -25.93 -16.88 8.08
N THR A 232 -25.17 -16.04 7.39
CA THR A 232 -24.01 -16.45 6.58
C THR A 232 -22.86 -16.91 7.46
N ASP A 233 -22.56 -16.22 8.57
CA ASP A 233 -21.51 -16.63 9.52
C ASP A 233 -21.77 -18.04 10.06
N ALA A 234 -23.02 -18.32 10.45
CA ALA A 234 -23.45 -19.62 10.93
C ALA A 234 -23.31 -20.70 9.83
N ALA A 235 -23.72 -20.40 8.60
CA ALA A 235 -23.55 -21.32 7.46
C ALA A 235 -22.08 -21.59 7.11
N VAL A 236 -21.21 -20.57 7.20
CA VAL A 236 -19.76 -20.68 7.01
C VAL A 236 -19.12 -21.51 8.13
N ILE A 237 -19.52 -21.31 9.39
CA ILE A 237 -19.07 -22.12 10.53
C ILE A 237 -19.45 -23.58 10.32
N LEU A 238 -20.72 -23.88 10.02
CA LEU A 238 -21.20 -25.24 9.78
C LEU A 238 -20.49 -25.91 8.59
N LEU A 239 -20.21 -25.15 7.52
CA LEU A 239 -19.42 -25.64 6.39
C LEU A 239 -17.95 -25.91 6.76
N LEU A 240 -17.31 -25.06 7.56
CA LEU A 240 -15.92 -25.27 8.00
C LEU A 240 -15.81 -26.46 8.96
N LEU A 241 -16.78 -26.65 9.87
CA LEU A 241 -16.91 -27.84 10.71
C LEU A 241 -17.20 -29.10 9.89
N GLY A 242 -18.02 -29.00 8.83
CA GLY A 242 -18.24 -30.06 7.85
C GLY A 242 -16.95 -30.46 7.13
N ASN A 243 -16.20 -29.49 6.62
CA ASN A 243 -14.88 -29.73 6.00
C ASN A 243 -13.88 -30.35 6.99
N LEU A 244 -13.90 -29.93 8.26
CA LEU A 244 -13.10 -30.51 9.34
C LEU A 244 -13.47 -31.98 9.61
N TYR A 245 -14.76 -32.33 9.60
CA TYR A 245 -15.21 -33.72 9.69
C TYR A 245 -14.80 -34.54 8.45
N TRP A 246 -14.98 -33.99 7.24
CA TRP A 246 -14.61 -34.64 5.97
C TRP A 246 -13.09 -34.83 5.79
N PHE A 247 -12.26 -34.07 6.49
CA PHE A 247 -10.82 -34.30 6.59
C PHE A 247 -10.46 -35.61 7.33
N PHE A 248 -11.33 -36.11 8.22
CA PHE A 248 -11.21 -37.45 8.81
C PHE A 248 -11.97 -38.53 8.03
N ARG A 249 -13.05 -38.17 7.31
CA ARG A 249 -13.86 -39.08 6.47
C ARG A 249 -14.03 -38.54 5.04
N PRO A 250 -13.11 -38.87 4.10
CA PRO A 250 -13.11 -38.27 2.77
C PRO A 250 -14.31 -38.70 1.91
N LEU A 251 -15.11 -37.72 1.50
CA LEU A 251 -16.30 -37.92 0.69
C LEU A 251 -16.01 -38.45 -0.73
N ARG A 252 -16.96 -39.24 -1.27
CA ARG A 252 -16.95 -39.79 -2.63
C ARG A 252 -18.28 -39.49 -3.34
N GLY A 253 -18.30 -39.64 -4.67
CA GLY A 253 -19.51 -39.48 -5.50
C GLY A 253 -20.21 -38.13 -5.30
N ARG A 254 -21.56 -38.14 -5.27
CA ARG A 254 -22.43 -36.95 -5.15
C ARG A 254 -22.05 -36.03 -3.99
N TYR A 255 -21.73 -36.59 -2.82
CA TYR A 255 -21.37 -35.82 -1.62
C TYR A 255 -20.12 -34.96 -1.83
N ARG A 256 -19.16 -35.46 -2.63
CA ARG A 256 -17.95 -34.72 -3.00
C ARG A 256 -18.24 -33.61 -4.03
N GLN A 257 -19.32 -33.67 -4.80
CA GLN A 257 -19.78 -32.52 -5.60
C GLN A 257 -20.45 -31.48 -4.71
N ILE A 258 -21.36 -31.90 -3.82
CA ILE A 258 -22.04 -31.03 -2.85
C ILE A 258 -21.02 -30.23 -2.02
N GLN A 259 -19.96 -30.88 -1.50
CA GLN A 259 -18.86 -30.19 -0.80
C GLN A 259 -18.24 -29.06 -1.64
N LEU A 260 -17.90 -29.31 -2.90
CA LEU A 260 -17.20 -28.34 -3.74
C LEU A 260 -18.11 -27.18 -4.13
N THR A 261 -19.38 -27.47 -4.44
CA THR A 261 -20.39 -26.44 -4.72
C THR A 261 -20.63 -25.57 -3.49
N ALA A 262 -20.79 -26.18 -2.31
CA ALA A 262 -20.96 -25.44 -1.05
C ALA A 262 -19.75 -24.54 -0.75
N ASN A 263 -18.51 -25.05 -0.87
CA ASN A 263 -17.30 -24.23 -0.68
C ASN A 263 -17.13 -23.14 -1.76
N LEU A 264 -17.58 -23.36 -3.00
CA LEU A 264 -17.56 -22.33 -4.03
C LEU A 264 -18.54 -21.18 -3.73
N PHE A 265 -19.79 -21.49 -3.38
CA PHE A 265 -20.81 -20.45 -3.18
C PHE A 265 -20.77 -19.81 -1.79
N LEU A 266 -20.64 -20.58 -0.71
CA LEU A 266 -20.61 -20.03 0.65
C LEU A 266 -19.30 -19.30 0.96
N LEU A 267 -18.14 -19.94 0.72
CA LEU A 267 -16.85 -19.28 1.00
C LEU A 267 -16.47 -18.28 -0.10
N GLY A 268 -16.76 -18.57 -1.38
CA GLY A 268 -16.51 -17.65 -2.48
C GLY A 268 -17.51 -16.49 -2.50
N PHE A 269 -18.70 -16.72 -3.04
CA PHE A 269 -19.64 -15.64 -3.38
C PHE A 269 -20.40 -15.01 -2.21
N LEU A 270 -20.56 -15.69 -1.07
CA LEU A 270 -21.33 -15.17 0.08
C LEU A 270 -20.47 -14.67 1.24
N ALA A 271 -19.25 -15.18 1.40
CA ALA A 271 -18.30 -14.75 2.43
C ALA A 271 -17.07 -14.02 1.86
N HIS A 272 -16.95 -13.89 0.53
CA HIS A 272 -15.85 -13.22 -0.18
C HIS A 272 -14.45 -13.71 0.25
N GLY A 273 -14.37 -14.98 0.66
CA GLY A 273 -13.31 -15.54 1.49
C GLY A 273 -12.46 -16.61 0.80
N GLY A 274 -11.28 -16.21 0.34
CA GLY A 274 -10.20 -17.11 -0.08
C GLY A 274 -8.86 -16.64 0.46
N LEU A 275 -8.05 -17.58 0.98
CA LEU A 275 -6.70 -17.27 1.47
C LEU A 275 -5.89 -16.71 0.29
N SER A 276 -5.56 -15.44 0.40
CA SER A 276 -4.86 -14.64 -0.59
C SER A 276 -3.64 -14.00 0.05
N LEU A 277 -2.59 -13.75 -0.74
CA LEU A 277 -1.44 -12.98 -0.28
C LEU A 277 -1.84 -11.54 0.08
N ALA A 278 -2.89 -10.99 -0.55
CA ALA A 278 -3.44 -9.69 -0.21
C ALA A 278 -4.01 -9.66 1.22
N GLN A 279 -4.79 -10.67 1.63
CA GLN A 279 -5.30 -10.77 3.01
C GLN A 279 -4.17 -11.00 4.02
N VAL A 280 -3.19 -11.85 3.71
CA VAL A 280 -2.02 -12.06 4.57
C VAL A 280 -1.20 -10.77 4.72
N ALA A 281 -0.99 -10.01 3.64
CA ALA A 281 -0.34 -8.70 3.69
C ALA A 281 -1.19 -7.63 4.40
N GLY A 282 -2.52 -7.76 4.40
CA GLY A 282 -3.42 -6.97 5.25
C GLY A 282 -3.17 -7.24 6.73
N TRP A 283 -3.22 -8.51 7.15
CA TRP A 283 -2.91 -8.95 8.53
C TRP A 283 -1.47 -8.65 8.99
N VAL A 284 -0.56 -8.35 8.05
CA VAL A 284 0.80 -7.88 8.32
C VAL A 284 0.84 -6.37 8.62
N ARG A 285 -0.09 -5.60 8.06
CA ARG A 285 -0.14 -4.12 8.17
C ARG A 285 -1.13 -3.64 9.23
N SER A 286 -2.19 -4.40 9.50
CA SER A 286 -3.15 -4.15 10.56
C SER A 286 -3.34 -5.38 11.44
N SER A 287 -3.27 -5.17 12.75
CA SER A 287 -3.49 -6.21 13.76
C SER A 287 -4.83 -6.93 13.52
N PRO A 288 -4.86 -8.26 13.35
CA PRO A 288 -6.11 -8.98 13.15
C PRO A 288 -7.05 -8.78 14.35
N HIS A 289 -8.20 -8.14 14.12
CA HIS A 289 -9.26 -8.07 15.12
C HIS A 289 -9.81 -9.47 15.37
N TRP A 290 -9.25 -10.14 16.38
CA TRP A 290 -9.55 -11.52 16.76
C TRP A 290 -11.00 -11.74 17.19
N THR A 291 -11.73 -10.66 17.48
CA THR A 291 -13.17 -10.62 17.76
C THR A 291 -14.04 -10.69 16.48
N LEU A 292 -13.52 -10.32 15.31
CA LEU A 292 -14.34 -10.03 14.12
C LEU A 292 -14.54 -11.22 13.14
N SER A 293 -14.02 -12.42 13.41
CA SER A 293 -14.52 -13.64 12.76
C SER A 293 -14.07 -14.97 13.40
N VAL A 294 -15.00 -15.67 14.04
CA VAL A 294 -14.84 -17.11 14.33
C VAL A 294 -14.62 -17.97 13.06
N PRO A 295 -15.18 -17.64 11.88
CA PRO A 295 -14.74 -18.22 10.61
C PRO A 295 -13.22 -18.21 10.39
N LEU A 296 -12.50 -17.13 10.72
CA LEU A 296 -11.04 -17.06 10.55
C LEU A 296 -10.29 -18.01 11.50
N LEU A 297 -10.80 -18.22 12.72
CA LEU A 297 -10.25 -19.18 13.68
C LEU A 297 -10.45 -20.63 13.20
N LEU A 298 -11.64 -20.97 12.71
CA LEU A 298 -11.92 -22.31 12.16
C LEU A 298 -11.14 -22.57 10.86
N PHE A 299 -11.03 -21.57 10.00
CA PHE A 299 -10.23 -21.62 8.77
C PHE A 299 -8.74 -21.84 9.08
N SER A 300 -8.21 -21.14 10.09
CA SER A 300 -6.86 -21.35 10.62
C SER A 300 -6.68 -22.76 11.20
N ALA A 301 -7.67 -23.30 11.93
CA ALA A 301 -7.61 -24.67 12.44
C ALA A 301 -7.58 -25.72 11.32
N VAL A 302 -8.36 -25.54 10.25
CA VAL A 302 -8.33 -26.39 9.05
C VAL A 302 -6.95 -26.34 8.36
N ILE A 303 -6.31 -25.17 8.30
CA ILE A 303 -4.94 -25.04 7.78
C ILE A 303 -3.93 -25.74 8.70
N LEU A 304 -3.97 -25.50 10.01
CA LEU A 304 -3.06 -26.13 10.98
C LEU A 304 -3.15 -27.66 10.96
N LEU A 305 -4.34 -28.22 10.77
CA LEU A 305 -4.54 -29.67 10.63
C LEU A 305 -4.05 -30.20 9.28
N ALA A 306 -4.21 -29.44 8.18
CA ALA A 306 -3.60 -29.75 6.89
C ALA A 306 -2.06 -29.81 6.99
N LEU A 307 -1.44 -28.90 7.75
CA LEU A 307 -0.01 -28.93 8.05
C LEU A 307 0.37 -30.11 8.96
N ALA A 308 -0.40 -30.39 10.02
CA ALA A 308 -0.12 -31.46 10.98
C ALA A 308 -0.16 -32.87 10.35
N ARG A 309 -1.15 -33.16 9.48
CA ARG A 309 -1.13 -34.39 8.65
C ARG A 309 -0.18 -34.29 7.46
N GLY A 310 0.29 -33.10 7.12
CA GLY A 310 1.12 -32.83 5.97
C GLY A 310 0.42 -33.07 4.64
N LYS A 311 -0.86 -32.72 4.50
CA LYS A 311 -1.59 -32.77 3.21
C LYS A 311 -2.33 -31.46 3.01
N ASN A 312 -2.10 -30.80 1.86
CA ASN A 312 -2.75 -29.53 1.52
C ASN A 312 -4.24 -29.73 1.21
N PHE A 313 -5.04 -29.84 2.27
CA PHE A 313 -6.48 -30.03 2.18
C PHE A 313 -7.17 -28.76 1.66
N TYR A 314 -6.65 -27.57 2.02
CA TYR A 314 -7.23 -26.28 1.65
C TYR A 314 -7.39 -26.11 0.13
N CYS A 315 -6.28 -26.17 -0.63
CA CYS A 315 -6.32 -26.11 -2.10
C CYS A 315 -6.97 -27.35 -2.73
N SER A 316 -7.25 -28.40 -1.94
CA SER A 316 -7.90 -29.60 -2.42
C SER A 316 -9.43 -29.58 -2.34
N GLY A 317 -10.05 -28.73 -1.52
CA GLY A 317 -11.51 -28.77 -1.33
C GLY A 317 -12.13 -27.75 -0.36
N VAL A 318 -11.41 -26.69 0.01
CA VAL A 318 -11.93 -25.58 0.84
C VAL A 318 -11.74 -24.22 0.12
N CYS A 319 -10.65 -24.06 -0.63
CA CYS A 319 -10.43 -22.89 -1.48
C CYS A 319 -11.53 -22.76 -2.56
N PRO A 320 -12.30 -21.65 -2.64
CA PRO A 320 -13.38 -21.50 -3.62
C PRO A 320 -12.90 -21.68 -5.06
N PHE A 321 -11.79 -21.02 -5.42
CA PHE A 321 -11.20 -21.11 -6.76
C PHE A 321 -10.73 -22.54 -7.10
N GLY A 322 -10.14 -23.23 -6.12
CA GLY A 322 -9.75 -24.65 -6.27
C GLY A 322 -10.95 -25.58 -6.43
N CYS A 323 -12.09 -25.23 -5.83
CA CYS A 323 -13.36 -25.95 -5.99
C CYS A 323 -13.97 -25.71 -7.38
N ALA A 324 -14.01 -24.46 -7.86
CA ALA A 324 -14.40 -24.12 -9.23
C ALA A 324 -13.58 -24.91 -10.26
N GLN A 325 -12.24 -24.90 -10.16
CA GLN A 325 -11.38 -25.65 -11.07
C GLN A 325 -11.57 -27.18 -11.01
N GLU A 326 -11.98 -27.76 -9.88
CA GLU A 326 -12.32 -29.19 -9.81
C GLU A 326 -13.71 -29.48 -10.41
N LEU A 327 -14.69 -28.59 -10.21
CA LEU A 327 -16.03 -28.71 -10.78
C LEU A 327 -15.99 -28.58 -12.31
N THR A 328 -15.32 -27.57 -12.84
CA THR A 328 -15.13 -27.39 -14.29
C THR A 328 -14.34 -28.56 -14.90
N ALA A 329 -13.31 -29.07 -14.21
CA ALA A 329 -12.62 -30.28 -14.66
C ALA A 329 -13.47 -31.56 -14.56
N LYS A 330 -14.56 -31.60 -13.77
CA LYS A 330 -15.54 -32.70 -13.78
C LYS A 330 -16.52 -32.55 -14.94
N LEU A 331 -17.02 -31.34 -15.18
CA LEU A 331 -17.85 -31.02 -16.34
C LEU A 331 -17.15 -31.38 -17.64
N GLY A 332 -15.88 -30.98 -17.81
CA GLY A 332 -15.05 -31.35 -18.97
C GLY A 332 -14.98 -32.87 -19.22
N ARG A 333 -14.86 -33.69 -18.17
CA ARG A 333 -14.92 -35.16 -18.30
C ARG A 333 -16.31 -35.69 -18.64
N ALA A 334 -17.38 -35.07 -18.12
CA ALA A 334 -18.75 -35.47 -18.41
C ALA A 334 -19.15 -35.17 -19.86
N VAL A 335 -18.62 -34.08 -20.45
CA VAL A 335 -18.85 -33.69 -21.86
C VAL A 335 -17.73 -34.15 -22.81
N GLY A 336 -16.98 -35.19 -22.45
CA GLY A 336 -16.02 -35.86 -23.34
C GLY A 336 -14.71 -35.11 -23.64
N VAL A 337 -14.44 -33.96 -23.04
CA VAL A 337 -13.24 -33.15 -23.34
C VAL A 337 -11.96 -33.90 -22.93
N PRO A 338 -10.99 -34.11 -23.84
CA PRO A 338 -9.78 -34.87 -23.57
C PRO A 338 -8.88 -34.12 -22.57
N GLN A 339 -8.84 -34.64 -21.34
CA GLN A 339 -8.01 -34.12 -20.27
C GLN A 339 -6.54 -34.41 -20.55
N ARG A 340 -5.68 -33.37 -20.64
CA ARG A 340 -4.23 -33.54 -20.86
C ARG A 340 -3.43 -33.35 -19.56
N PRO A 341 -3.19 -34.39 -18.74
CA PRO A 341 -2.28 -34.32 -17.60
C PRO A 341 -0.82 -34.25 -18.08
N GLU A 342 -0.08 -33.21 -17.69
CA GLU A 342 1.32 -33.07 -18.12
C GLU A 342 2.30 -33.81 -17.23
N SER A 343 3.45 -34.16 -17.83
CA SER A 343 4.68 -34.42 -17.11
C SER A 343 5.02 -33.21 -16.21
N PHE A 344 4.88 -33.39 -14.90
CA PHE A 344 4.78 -32.34 -13.87
C PHE A 344 6.12 -31.62 -13.54
N ARG A 345 6.99 -31.43 -14.53
CA ARG A 345 8.41 -31.07 -14.37
C ARG A 345 8.66 -29.59 -14.04
N PHE A 346 7.79 -28.68 -14.51
CA PHE A 346 8.00 -27.23 -14.41
C PHE A 346 7.06 -26.49 -13.44
N GLY A 347 5.76 -26.82 -13.41
CA GLY A 347 4.78 -26.14 -12.54
C GLY A 347 5.21 -25.98 -11.06
N PRO A 348 5.71 -27.04 -10.39
CA PRO A 348 6.21 -26.94 -9.02
C PRO A 348 7.46 -26.07 -8.82
N ARG A 349 8.22 -25.75 -9.89
CA ARG A 349 9.28 -24.73 -9.85
C ARG A 349 8.69 -23.34 -10.02
N LEU A 350 7.93 -23.12 -11.09
CA LEU A 350 7.29 -21.83 -11.40
C LEU A 350 6.52 -21.28 -10.20
N ARG A 351 5.62 -22.09 -9.60
CA ARG A 351 4.79 -21.69 -8.46
C ARG A 351 5.60 -21.32 -7.20
N ARG A 352 6.83 -21.84 -7.05
CA ARG A 352 7.76 -21.48 -5.96
C ARG A 352 8.61 -20.26 -6.28
N ILE A 353 8.94 -20.03 -7.56
CA ILE A 353 9.54 -18.77 -8.02
C ILE A 353 8.56 -17.63 -7.75
N VAL A 354 7.30 -17.77 -8.18
CA VAL A 354 6.22 -16.80 -7.94
C VAL A 354 6.06 -16.48 -6.45
N LEU A 355 5.99 -17.50 -5.58
CA LEU A 355 5.97 -17.30 -4.13
C LEU A 355 7.20 -16.52 -3.63
N GLY A 356 8.40 -16.90 -4.07
CA GLY A 356 9.64 -16.21 -3.68
C GLY A 356 9.65 -14.75 -4.12
N THR A 357 9.25 -14.45 -5.34
CA THR A 357 9.16 -13.07 -5.86
C THR A 357 8.14 -12.23 -5.11
N THR A 358 6.97 -12.77 -4.73
CA THR A 358 5.99 -11.97 -3.97
C THR A 358 6.39 -11.78 -2.51
N VAL A 359 6.98 -12.77 -1.85
CA VAL A 359 7.52 -12.56 -0.48
C VAL A 359 8.68 -11.55 -0.51
N LEU A 360 9.55 -11.58 -1.54
CA LEU A 360 10.58 -10.55 -1.73
C LEU A 360 9.97 -9.16 -1.94
N ALA A 361 8.96 -9.02 -2.80
CA ALA A 361 8.28 -7.74 -3.02
C ALA A 361 7.66 -7.18 -1.73
N LEU A 362 7.02 -8.03 -0.92
CA LEU A 362 6.48 -7.67 0.39
C LEU A 362 7.57 -7.23 1.38
N VAL A 363 8.70 -7.94 1.45
CA VAL A 363 9.84 -7.58 2.31
C VAL A 363 10.53 -6.28 1.87
N CYS A 364 10.59 -6.02 0.56
CA CYS A 364 11.13 -4.78 0.00
C CYS A 364 10.14 -3.61 -0.01
N GLY A 365 8.92 -3.77 0.52
CA GLY A 365 7.88 -2.72 0.53
C GLY A 365 7.31 -2.35 -0.84
N ILE A 366 7.62 -3.11 -1.90
CA ILE A 366 7.24 -2.81 -3.28
C ILE A 366 5.71 -2.96 -3.42
N PRO A 367 4.99 -1.99 -4.02
CA PRO A 367 3.56 -2.09 -4.27
C PRO A 367 3.28 -3.22 -5.27
N PHE A 368 2.77 -4.34 -4.76
CA PHE A 368 2.51 -5.55 -5.55
C PHE A 368 1.05 -5.60 -5.99
N LEU A 369 0.80 -5.56 -7.30
CA LEU A 369 -0.53 -5.77 -7.87
C LEU A 369 -1.03 -7.20 -7.55
N PRO A 370 -2.23 -7.39 -6.98
CA PRO A 370 -2.75 -8.71 -6.64
C PRO A 370 -3.12 -9.50 -7.91
N TYR A 371 -2.13 -10.18 -8.49
CA TYR A 371 -2.25 -11.11 -9.62
C TYR A 371 -3.12 -12.35 -9.34
N GLU A 372 -3.54 -12.56 -8.09
CA GLU A 372 -4.38 -13.68 -7.67
C GLU A 372 -5.84 -13.39 -8.04
N PRO A 373 -6.58 -14.30 -8.72
CA PRO A 373 -7.96 -14.07 -9.15
C PRO A 373 -9.00 -14.10 -8.01
N PHE A 374 -8.57 -14.15 -6.75
CA PHE A 374 -9.48 -14.24 -5.60
C PHE A 374 -10.42 -13.02 -5.41
N PRO A 375 -10.02 -11.77 -5.71
CA PRO A 375 -10.95 -10.62 -5.64
C PRO A 375 -12.17 -10.74 -6.56
N ALA A 376 -12.15 -11.59 -7.59
CA ALA A 376 -13.29 -11.80 -8.48
C ALA A 376 -14.53 -12.44 -7.81
N PHE A 377 -14.42 -12.86 -6.54
CA PHE A 377 -15.55 -13.30 -5.71
C PHE A 377 -16.16 -12.19 -4.82
N ALA A 378 -15.59 -10.98 -4.84
CA ALA A 378 -16.07 -9.84 -4.05
C ALA A 378 -17.01 -8.93 -4.85
N PRO A 379 -17.99 -8.26 -4.19
CA PRO A 379 -18.77 -7.20 -4.84
C PRO A 379 -17.85 -6.04 -5.24
N GLY A 380 -18.09 -5.45 -6.42
CA GLY A 380 -17.25 -4.38 -6.96
C GLY A 380 -15.93 -4.83 -7.59
N ALA A 381 -15.72 -6.13 -7.82
CA ALA A 381 -14.54 -6.63 -8.52
C ALA A 381 -14.41 -6.05 -9.94
N SER A 382 -13.19 -5.63 -10.32
CA SER A 382 -12.92 -5.10 -11.66
C SER A 382 -13.20 -6.14 -12.76
N TRP A 383 -13.75 -5.70 -13.89
CA TRP A 383 -14.08 -6.57 -15.03
C TRP A 383 -12.89 -7.40 -15.51
N TRP A 384 -11.67 -6.85 -15.48
CA TRP A 384 -10.44 -7.56 -15.82
C TRP A 384 -10.10 -8.70 -14.84
N MET A 385 -10.43 -8.55 -13.56
CA MET A 385 -10.28 -9.62 -12.56
C MET A 385 -11.33 -10.72 -12.76
N ILE A 386 -12.58 -10.35 -13.08
CA ILE A 386 -13.65 -11.30 -13.40
C ILE A 386 -13.30 -12.11 -14.66
N LEU A 387 -12.88 -11.43 -15.74
CA LEU A 387 -12.50 -12.06 -17.02
C LEU A 387 -11.31 -13.02 -16.87
N SER A 388 -10.26 -12.61 -16.15
CA SER A 388 -9.08 -13.46 -15.92
C SER A 388 -9.38 -14.64 -14.99
N ALA A 389 -10.20 -14.44 -13.95
CA ALA A 389 -10.70 -15.52 -13.10
C ALA A 389 -11.51 -16.54 -13.91
N PHE A 390 -12.45 -16.07 -14.74
CA PHE A 390 -13.26 -16.90 -15.62
C PHE A 390 -12.39 -17.69 -16.60
N LEU A 391 -11.44 -17.05 -17.28
CA LEU A 391 -10.52 -17.71 -18.22
C LEU A 391 -9.71 -18.83 -17.55
N LEU A 392 -9.15 -18.59 -16.35
CA LEU A 392 -8.39 -19.57 -15.59
C LEU A 392 -9.24 -20.74 -15.06
N VAL A 393 -10.54 -20.54 -14.84
CA VAL A 393 -11.51 -21.60 -14.54
C VAL A 393 -11.88 -22.35 -15.82
N ALA A 394 -12.20 -21.67 -16.92
CA ALA A 394 -12.58 -22.26 -18.21
C ALA A 394 -11.45 -23.14 -18.80
N LEU A 395 -10.19 -22.70 -18.74
CA LEU A 395 -9.03 -23.52 -19.12
C LEU A 395 -8.90 -24.82 -18.31
N SER A 396 -9.54 -24.91 -17.14
CA SER A 396 -9.61 -26.16 -16.35
C SER A 396 -10.54 -27.22 -16.94
N LEU A 397 -11.32 -26.90 -17.99
CA LEU A 397 -12.00 -27.90 -18.84
C LEU A 397 -11.00 -28.85 -19.50
N PHE A 398 -9.82 -28.36 -19.89
CA PHE A 398 -8.78 -29.14 -20.59
C PHE A 398 -7.62 -29.54 -19.67
N ARG A 399 -7.29 -28.67 -18.70
CA ARG A 399 -6.12 -28.79 -17.82
C ARG A 399 -6.54 -28.69 -16.34
N PRO A 400 -6.93 -29.80 -15.68
CA PRO A 400 -7.47 -29.76 -14.32
C PRO A 400 -6.59 -29.00 -13.32
N ARG A 401 -7.19 -28.02 -12.61
CA ARG A 401 -6.54 -27.19 -11.59
C ARG A 401 -5.27 -26.46 -12.08
N LEU A 402 -5.31 -25.86 -13.27
CA LEU A 402 -4.19 -25.15 -13.90
C LEU A 402 -3.52 -24.14 -12.94
N TRP A 403 -4.27 -23.13 -12.50
CA TRP A 403 -3.84 -22.10 -11.54
C TRP A 403 -3.19 -22.67 -10.27
N CYS A 404 -3.89 -23.58 -9.56
CA CYS A 404 -3.38 -24.17 -8.32
C CYS A 404 -2.06 -24.97 -8.49
N ARG A 405 -1.79 -25.46 -9.70
CA ARG A 405 -0.59 -26.25 -10.04
C ARG A 405 0.59 -25.42 -10.55
N TRP A 406 0.34 -24.24 -11.13
CA TRP A 406 1.35 -23.43 -11.84
C TRP A 406 1.63 -22.07 -11.19
N PHE A 407 0.61 -21.36 -10.73
CA PHE A 407 0.70 -19.94 -10.39
C PHE A 407 0.37 -19.63 -8.93
N CYS A 408 -0.49 -20.42 -8.28
CA CYS A 408 -0.98 -20.14 -6.92
C CYS A 408 0.14 -20.18 -5.84
N SER A 409 0.71 -19.01 -5.54
CA SER A 409 1.38 -18.59 -4.30
C SER A 409 0.94 -19.34 -3.04
N CYS A 410 -0.32 -19.19 -2.62
CA CYS A 410 -0.84 -19.80 -1.39
C CYS A 410 -0.78 -21.35 -1.46
N GLY A 411 -0.97 -21.91 -2.65
CA GLY A 411 -0.75 -23.34 -2.92
C GLY A 411 0.71 -23.76 -2.80
N ALA A 412 1.67 -22.95 -3.25
CA ALA A 412 3.09 -23.20 -3.03
C ALA A 412 3.51 -23.04 -1.56
N LEU A 413 2.93 -22.08 -0.83
CA LEU A 413 3.21 -21.84 0.58
C LEU A 413 2.71 -23.02 1.43
N LEU A 414 1.50 -23.50 1.19
CA LEU A 414 0.96 -24.68 1.88
C LEU A 414 1.70 -25.97 1.48
N ASP A 415 2.03 -26.16 0.20
CA ASP A 415 2.82 -27.30 -0.27
C ASP A 415 4.31 -27.24 0.17
N PHE A 416 4.79 -26.11 0.69
CA PHE A 416 6.12 -25.98 1.29
C PHE A 416 6.19 -26.68 2.64
N PHE A 417 5.13 -26.54 3.46
CA PHE A 417 5.03 -27.10 4.80
C PHE A 417 4.32 -28.48 4.83
N CYS A 418 3.48 -28.80 3.84
CA CYS A 418 2.89 -30.13 3.68
C CYS A 418 3.89 -31.17 3.14
N ARG A 419 3.59 -32.46 3.32
CA ARG A 419 4.28 -33.54 2.61
C ARG A 419 3.80 -33.55 1.16
N THR A 420 4.69 -33.23 0.23
CA THR A 420 4.46 -33.52 -1.19
C THR A 420 4.42 -35.03 -1.39
N ASP A 421 3.28 -35.59 -1.82
CA ASP A 421 3.14 -36.98 -2.26
C ASP A 421 3.86 -37.19 -3.62
N LEU A 422 5.19 -37.07 -3.60
CA LEU A 422 6.11 -37.58 -4.62
C LEU A 422 6.87 -38.74 -3.98
N LYS A 423 6.76 -39.95 -4.56
CA LYS A 423 7.39 -41.16 -4.01
C LYS A 423 8.88 -40.91 -3.75
N PRO A 424 9.38 -41.00 -2.51
CA PRO A 424 10.82 -40.92 -2.28
C PRO A 424 11.46 -42.19 -2.86
N LYS A 425 12.27 -42.05 -3.92
CA LYS A 425 13.32 -43.03 -4.15
C LYS A 425 14.30 -42.91 -2.97
N PRO A 426 14.59 -43.98 -2.23
CA PRO A 426 15.73 -43.96 -1.33
C PRO A 426 17.00 -43.84 -2.17
N LEU A 427 17.83 -42.87 -1.82
CA LEU A 427 19.22 -42.77 -2.20
C LEU A 427 19.95 -42.34 -0.93
N ASP A 428 21.04 -43.04 -0.61
CA ASP A 428 21.78 -42.82 0.63
C ASP A 428 22.48 -41.46 0.64
N GLY A 429 22.57 -40.87 1.82
CA GLY A 429 22.99 -39.49 2.02
C GLY A 429 21.83 -38.54 2.34
N GLY A 430 22.00 -37.72 3.37
CA GLY A 430 20.95 -36.82 3.87
C GLY A 430 20.47 -35.85 2.79
N THR A 431 19.14 -35.73 2.64
CA THR A 431 18.53 -34.91 1.58
C THR A 431 18.89 -33.43 1.75
N LYS A 432 19.89 -32.95 0.99
CA LYS A 432 20.27 -31.53 0.95
C LYS A 432 19.04 -30.68 0.63
N MET A 433 18.84 -29.59 1.36
CA MET A 433 17.80 -28.62 1.02
C MET A 433 18.14 -27.95 -0.31
N ASN A 434 17.26 -28.05 -1.31
CA ASN A 434 17.40 -27.26 -2.54
C ASN A 434 17.52 -25.77 -2.19
N PHE A 435 18.43 -25.06 -2.86
CA PHE A 435 18.69 -23.63 -2.66
C PHE A 435 17.40 -22.78 -2.64
N GLU A 436 16.48 -23.05 -3.57
CA GLU A 436 15.13 -22.46 -3.64
C GLU A 436 14.38 -22.47 -2.28
N ARG A 437 14.52 -23.55 -1.49
CA ARG A 437 13.86 -23.69 -0.19
C ARG A 437 14.56 -22.92 0.93
N VAL A 438 15.89 -22.75 0.84
CA VAL A 438 16.66 -21.93 1.78
C VAL A 438 16.29 -20.46 1.61
N VAL A 439 16.24 -19.98 0.36
CA VAL A 439 15.84 -18.61 0.01
C VAL A 439 14.40 -18.32 0.49
N ILE A 440 13.44 -19.21 0.21
CA ILE A 440 12.05 -19.03 0.67
C ILE A 440 11.96 -19.00 2.20
N LEU A 441 12.72 -19.83 2.93
CA LEU A 441 12.75 -19.77 4.40
C LEU A 441 13.38 -18.47 4.94
N ALA A 442 14.46 -17.99 4.32
CA ALA A 442 15.09 -16.72 4.69
C ALA A 442 14.12 -15.54 4.46
N LEU A 443 13.44 -15.50 3.31
CA LEU A 443 12.45 -14.46 3.01
C LEU A 443 11.23 -14.51 3.95
N LEU A 444 10.72 -15.70 4.29
CA LEU A 444 9.64 -15.85 5.26
C LEU A 444 10.07 -15.49 6.69
N LEU A 445 11.34 -15.72 7.06
CA LEU A 445 11.90 -15.30 8.34
C LEU A 445 12.14 -13.79 8.39
N LEU A 446 12.56 -13.15 7.30
CA LEU A 446 12.66 -11.70 7.20
C LEU A 446 11.28 -11.03 7.30
N LEU A 447 10.26 -11.60 6.64
CA LEU A 447 8.87 -11.16 6.80
C LEU A 447 8.38 -11.35 8.24
N ALA A 448 8.74 -12.44 8.91
CA ALA A 448 8.45 -12.68 10.33
C ALA A 448 9.10 -11.65 11.26
N LEU A 449 10.36 -11.27 10.99
CA LEU A 449 11.07 -10.28 11.79
C LEU A 449 10.57 -8.85 11.55
N ALA A 450 10.17 -8.53 10.31
CA ALA A 450 9.49 -7.28 9.99
C ALA A 450 8.12 -7.17 10.70
N LEU A 451 7.37 -8.27 10.77
CA LEU A 451 6.12 -8.41 11.53
C LEU A 451 6.26 -8.20 13.04
N ILE A 452 7.40 -8.60 13.62
CA ILE A 452 7.63 -8.61 15.08
C ILE A 452 8.16 -7.24 15.58
N ARG A 453 8.50 -6.31 14.69
CA ARG A 453 9.19 -5.05 14.99
C ARG A 453 8.35 -4.12 15.90
N PRO A 454 8.71 -3.93 17.18
CA PRO A 454 7.97 -3.03 18.06
C PRO A 454 8.23 -1.56 17.69
N GLY A 455 7.21 -0.71 17.75
CA GLY A 455 7.38 0.75 17.64
C GLY A 455 7.73 1.31 16.26
N GLY A 456 7.57 0.54 15.17
CA GLY A 456 7.60 1.09 13.81
C GLY A 456 6.26 1.78 13.49
N ALA A 457 6.29 3.05 13.07
CA ALA A 457 5.07 3.80 12.76
C ALA A 457 4.21 3.09 11.69
N ALA A 458 2.93 2.91 11.99
CA ALA A 458 1.98 2.31 11.05
C ALA A 458 1.72 3.29 9.89
N ALA A 459 2.36 3.04 8.75
CA ALA A 459 2.09 3.78 7.51
C ALA A 459 0.62 3.57 7.12
N SER A 460 -0.18 4.63 7.21
CA SER A 460 -1.64 4.63 7.10
C SER A 460 -2.16 4.44 5.65
N GLY A 461 -1.83 3.31 5.04
CA GLY A 461 -2.31 2.88 3.72
C GLY A 461 -3.62 2.10 3.79
N GLY A 462 -4.70 2.75 4.24
CA GLY A 462 -6.00 2.12 4.54
C GLY A 462 -7.22 2.68 3.79
N GLY A 463 -7.04 3.65 2.90
CA GLY A 463 -8.04 4.04 1.91
C GLY A 463 -7.84 3.30 0.59
N THR A 464 -8.79 3.43 -0.34
CA THR A 464 -8.45 3.36 -1.76
C THR A 464 -7.36 4.39 -2.05
N PRO A 465 -6.42 4.13 -2.99
CA PRO A 465 -5.70 5.21 -3.62
C PRO A 465 -6.71 6.02 -4.44
N VAL A 466 -7.30 7.02 -3.80
CA VAL A 466 -7.26 8.36 -4.39
C VAL A 466 -5.79 8.58 -4.68
N GLU A 467 -5.42 8.48 -5.96
CA GLU A 467 -4.08 8.80 -6.43
C GLU A 467 -3.71 10.17 -5.83
N PRO A 468 -2.65 10.27 -5.01
CA PRO A 468 -2.47 11.38 -4.08
C PRO A 468 -2.45 12.67 -4.88
N GLU A 469 -3.54 13.43 -4.79
CA GLU A 469 -3.99 14.33 -5.86
C GLU A 469 -2.83 15.17 -6.33
N ARG A 470 -2.34 14.84 -7.54
CA ARG A 470 -1.00 15.24 -7.99
C ARG A 470 -1.02 16.74 -8.26
N ARG A 471 -0.78 17.51 -7.19
CA ARG A 471 -0.56 18.95 -7.24
C ARG A 471 0.45 19.19 -8.35
N PRO A 472 0.05 19.86 -9.45
CA PRO A 472 0.91 20.00 -10.61
C PRO A 472 2.18 20.72 -10.20
N ASP A 473 3.31 20.32 -10.78
CA ASP A 473 4.57 21.02 -10.55
C ASP A 473 4.46 22.49 -10.99
N VAL A 474 5.23 23.40 -10.39
CA VAL A 474 5.16 24.82 -10.73
C VAL A 474 5.42 25.07 -12.22
N LEU A 475 6.32 24.30 -12.86
CA LEU A 475 6.57 24.38 -14.30
C LEU A 475 5.40 23.79 -15.10
N GLU A 476 4.78 22.72 -14.61
CA GLU A 476 3.58 22.11 -15.20
C GLU A 476 2.38 23.06 -15.18
N VAL A 477 2.20 23.83 -14.09
CA VAL A 477 1.22 24.93 -14.01
C VAL A 477 1.55 26.02 -15.03
N ILE A 478 2.78 26.55 -15.02
CA ILE A 478 3.22 27.63 -15.92
C ILE A 478 3.04 27.24 -17.40
N HIS A 479 3.39 26.02 -17.78
CA HIS A 479 3.25 25.53 -19.15
C HIS A 479 1.80 25.15 -19.53
N SER A 480 0.97 24.74 -18.57
CA SER A 480 -0.46 24.46 -18.79
C SER A 480 -1.33 25.74 -18.83
N ARG A 481 -0.88 26.82 -18.19
CA ARG A 481 -1.62 28.09 -17.99
C ARG A 481 -2.22 28.61 -19.28
N LYS A 482 -3.53 28.41 -19.43
CA LYS A 482 -4.35 28.85 -20.58
C LYS A 482 -5.24 30.04 -20.22
N SER A 483 -5.93 30.59 -21.21
CA SER A 483 -6.82 31.74 -21.02
C SER A 483 -8.25 31.27 -21.23
N VAL A 484 -8.90 30.87 -20.14
CA VAL A 484 -10.25 30.26 -20.14
C VAL A 484 -11.30 31.35 -20.21
N ARG A 485 -12.29 31.16 -21.08
CA ARG A 485 -13.39 32.09 -21.40
C ARG A 485 -14.75 31.41 -21.41
N ALA A 486 -14.79 30.08 -21.46
CA ALA A 486 -15.99 29.26 -21.32
C ALA A 486 -15.98 28.48 -20.00
N TYR A 487 -16.90 28.81 -19.11
CA TYR A 487 -17.03 28.26 -17.76
C TYR A 487 -18.22 27.29 -17.64
N THR A 488 -18.15 26.34 -16.71
CA THR A 488 -19.32 25.51 -16.32
C THR A 488 -20.27 26.31 -15.40
N LYS A 489 -21.41 25.74 -15.04
CA LYS A 489 -22.36 26.34 -14.09
C LYS A 489 -21.98 26.15 -12.61
N GLU A 490 -20.85 25.52 -12.33
CA GLU A 490 -20.39 25.31 -10.95
C GLU A 490 -19.92 26.62 -10.32
N PRO A 491 -20.25 26.86 -9.04
CA PRO A 491 -19.79 28.06 -8.34
C PRO A 491 -18.28 28.01 -8.07
N VAL A 492 -17.70 29.19 -7.94
CA VAL A 492 -16.40 29.39 -7.28
C VAL A 492 -16.67 30.10 -5.97
N THR A 493 -16.11 29.57 -4.88
CA THR A 493 -16.40 30.05 -3.53
C THR A 493 -15.54 31.26 -3.16
N LEU A 494 -15.99 32.06 -2.18
CA LEU A 494 -15.22 33.22 -1.71
C LEU A 494 -13.81 32.83 -1.18
N PRO A 495 -13.62 31.72 -0.42
CA PRO A 495 -12.28 31.28 -0.02
C PRO A 495 -11.36 30.87 -1.18
N GLU A 496 -11.91 30.39 -2.30
CA GLU A 496 -11.11 30.11 -3.52
C GLU A 496 -10.65 31.43 -4.16
N LEU A 497 -11.54 32.43 -4.27
CA LEU A 497 -11.17 33.77 -4.77
C LEU A 497 -10.19 34.49 -3.83
N GLU A 498 -10.33 34.32 -2.50
CA GLU A 498 -9.36 34.77 -1.50
C GLU A 498 -8.00 34.09 -1.69
N THR A 499 -7.98 32.79 -2.02
CA THR A 499 -6.73 32.04 -2.29
C THR A 499 -6.00 32.62 -3.50
N LEU A 500 -6.73 33.00 -4.56
CA LEU A 500 -6.13 33.69 -5.71
C LEU A 500 -5.59 35.08 -5.33
N VAL A 501 -6.37 35.87 -4.58
CA VAL A 501 -5.96 37.18 -4.07
C VAL A 501 -4.70 37.09 -3.19
N ARG A 502 -4.58 36.05 -2.35
CA ARG A 502 -3.37 35.78 -1.55
C ARG A 502 -2.14 35.49 -2.41
N ALA A 503 -2.30 34.80 -3.54
CA ALA A 503 -1.20 34.65 -4.50
C ALA A 503 -0.83 36.00 -5.16
N GLY A 504 -1.82 36.84 -5.46
CA GLY A 504 -1.61 38.22 -5.90
C GLY A 504 -0.79 39.05 -4.90
N PHE A 505 -1.08 38.94 -3.60
CA PHE A 505 -0.28 39.58 -2.53
C PHE A 505 1.16 39.06 -2.41
N ALA A 506 1.48 37.89 -2.95
CA ALA A 506 2.84 37.34 -2.95
C ALA A 506 3.70 37.81 -4.15
N ALA A 507 3.29 38.86 -4.87
CA ALA A 507 4.03 39.38 -6.02
C ALA A 507 5.25 40.23 -5.61
N PRO A 508 6.42 40.05 -6.26
CA PRO A 508 7.62 40.86 -6.02
C PRO A 508 7.51 42.22 -6.71
N THR A 509 7.89 43.30 -6.02
CA THR A 509 7.58 44.67 -6.47
C THR A 509 8.65 45.72 -6.17
N GLY A 510 8.58 46.85 -6.88
CA GLY A 510 9.63 47.88 -6.96
C GLY A 510 9.99 48.52 -5.62
N ALA A 511 10.98 47.94 -4.92
CA ALA A 511 11.35 48.27 -3.52
C ALA A 511 10.22 48.05 -2.49
N ASN A 512 9.41 46.99 -2.69
CA ASN A 512 8.36 46.56 -1.76
C ASN A 512 7.29 47.63 -1.45
N ALA A 513 7.03 48.53 -2.42
CA ALA A 513 6.10 49.66 -2.28
C ALA A 513 4.63 49.25 -2.07
N GLN A 514 4.30 47.97 -2.35
CA GLN A 514 2.98 47.37 -2.14
C GLN A 514 1.75 47.99 -2.86
N PRO A 515 1.87 48.69 -4.01
CA PRO A 515 0.81 49.57 -4.53
C PRO A 515 -0.40 48.87 -5.16
N TRP A 516 -0.65 47.58 -4.91
CA TRP A 516 -1.77 46.86 -5.49
C TRP A 516 -2.91 46.62 -4.48
N ALA A 517 -4.14 46.77 -4.94
CA ALA A 517 -5.35 46.40 -4.24
C ALA A 517 -6.17 45.41 -5.07
N PHE A 518 -7.04 44.65 -4.42
CA PHE A 518 -7.89 43.64 -5.06
C PHE A 518 -9.35 43.81 -4.66
N ILE A 519 -10.25 43.68 -5.64
CA ILE A 519 -11.70 43.67 -5.43
C ILE A 519 -12.23 42.35 -5.95
N ILE A 520 -12.75 41.52 -5.04
CA ILE A 520 -13.45 40.29 -5.40
C ILE A 520 -14.89 40.64 -5.78
N VAL A 521 -15.32 40.22 -6.98
CA VAL A 521 -16.67 40.47 -7.50
C VAL A 521 -17.36 39.13 -7.73
N THR A 522 -18.34 38.81 -6.89
CA THR A 522 -19.24 37.64 -7.04
C THR A 522 -20.69 38.04 -7.35
N ASP A 523 -21.02 39.31 -7.23
CA ASP A 523 -22.35 39.82 -7.57
C ASP A 523 -22.61 39.74 -9.08
N ARG A 524 -23.74 39.12 -9.45
CA ARG A 524 -24.12 38.85 -10.83
C ARG A 524 -24.31 40.15 -11.63
N ALA A 525 -25.01 41.14 -11.07
CA ALA A 525 -25.30 42.39 -11.75
C ALA A 525 -24.03 43.23 -12.00
N LYS A 526 -23.10 43.27 -11.03
CA LYS A 526 -21.79 43.90 -11.20
C LYS A 526 -20.94 43.16 -12.25
N LEU A 527 -20.92 41.83 -12.26
CA LEU A 527 -20.21 41.05 -13.28
C LEU A 527 -20.78 41.28 -14.69
N ASP A 528 -22.10 41.43 -14.82
CA ASP A 528 -22.75 41.74 -16.10
C ASP A 528 -22.50 43.19 -16.54
N ALA A 529 -22.55 44.17 -15.63
CA ALA A 529 -22.18 45.56 -15.92
C ALA A 529 -20.70 45.70 -16.32
N LEU A 530 -19.79 44.98 -15.65
CA LEU A 530 -18.38 44.88 -16.03
C LEU A 530 -18.20 44.24 -17.42
N ALA A 531 -19.14 43.39 -17.88
CA ALA A 531 -19.10 42.79 -19.20
C ALA A 531 -19.50 43.76 -20.32
N GLU A 532 -20.37 44.75 -20.04
CA GLU A 532 -20.76 45.79 -21.03
C GLU A 532 -19.67 46.84 -21.22
N VAL A 533 -19.04 47.32 -20.12
CA VAL A 533 -17.96 48.33 -20.19
C VAL A 533 -16.63 47.78 -20.71
N MET A 534 -16.52 46.46 -20.95
CA MET A 534 -15.31 45.79 -21.43
C MET A 534 -15.54 45.18 -22.82
N PRO A 535 -14.98 45.77 -23.91
CA PRO A 535 -15.23 45.32 -25.29
C PRO A 535 -14.93 43.83 -25.57
N TYR A 536 -14.02 43.23 -24.81
CA TYR A 536 -13.68 41.80 -24.88
C TYR A 536 -14.04 41.01 -23.61
N GLY A 537 -14.83 41.59 -22.70
CA GLY A 537 -15.19 41.05 -21.39
C GLY A 537 -16.38 40.09 -21.38
N LYS A 538 -16.88 39.64 -22.53
CA LYS A 538 -18.15 38.87 -22.65
C LYS A 538 -18.22 37.58 -21.81
N MET A 539 -17.08 36.99 -21.44
CA MET A 539 -17.00 35.84 -20.52
C MET A 539 -17.40 36.17 -19.08
N LEU A 540 -17.37 37.44 -18.65
CA LEU A 540 -17.84 37.86 -17.34
C LEU A 540 -19.32 37.51 -17.14
N LYS A 541 -20.13 37.52 -18.22
CA LYS A 541 -21.56 37.13 -18.21
C LYS A 541 -21.81 35.66 -17.82
N SER A 542 -20.79 34.80 -17.92
CA SER A 542 -20.86 33.39 -17.50
C SER A 542 -19.88 33.03 -16.39
N ALA A 543 -19.00 33.96 -15.99
CA ALA A 543 -18.08 33.76 -14.86
C ALA A 543 -18.86 33.79 -13.53
N PRO A 544 -18.70 32.80 -12.64
CA PRO A 544 -19.24 32.84 -11.28
C PRO A 544 -18.50 33.83 -10.36
N GLY A 545 -17.32 34.33 -10.75
CA GLY A 545 -16.63 35.40 -10.03
C GLY A 545 -15.54 36.09 -10.84
N ALA A 546 -15.02 37.19 -10.31
CA ALA A 546 -13.84 37.86 -10.83
C ALA A 546 -13.00 38.48 -9.70
N VAL A 547 -11.72 38.73 -9.98
CA VAL A 547 -10.82 39.54 -9.16
C VAL A 547 -10.39 40.74 -10.00
N VAL A 548 -10.67 41.96 -9.54
CA VAL A 548 -10.19 43.19 -10.18
C VAL A 548 -8.93 43.64 -9.45
N VAL A 549 -7.81 43.76 -10.17
CA VAL A 549 -6.56 44.29 -9.66
C VAL A 549 -6.54 45.79 -9.90
N CYS A 550 -6.19 46.58 -8.89
CA CYS A 550 -6.13 48.04 -8.94
C CYS A 550 -4.79 48.54 -8.41
N GLY A 551 -4.32 49.69 -8.90
CA GLY A 551 -3.18 50.42 -8.35
C GLY A 551 -3.63 51.49 -7.35
N VAL A 552 -3.00 51.52 -6.17
CA VAL A 552 -3.22 52.51 -5.09
C VAL A 552 -2.25 53.67 -5.30
N SER A 553 -2.71 54.77 -5.88
CA SER A 553 -1.85 55.84 -6.40
C SER A 553 -1.09 56.65 -5.34
N SER A 554 -1.53 56.57 -4.08
CA SER A 554 -0.83 57.11 -2.90
C SER A 554 0.37 56.24 -2.45
N GLN A 555 0.45 55.00 -2.91
CA GLN A 555 1.57 54.08 -2.69
C GLN A 555 2.51 53.99 -3.91
N PHE A 556 2.19 54.70 -5.01
CA PHE A 556 3.08 54.78 -6.17
C PHE A 556 4.35 55.56 -5.78
N ARG A 557 5.48 55.15 -6.35
CA ARG A 557 6.76 55.82 -6.12
C ARG A 557 6.82 57.20 -6.78
N THR A 558 7.82 57.98 -6.41
CA THR A 558 8.04 59.35 -6.90
C THR A 558 9.00 59.39 -8.10
N GLY A 559 8.91 60.46 -8.89
CA GLY A 559 9.73 60.64 -10.10
C GLY A 559 9.46 59.57 -11.17
N GLU A 560 10.48 59.21 -11.95
CA GLU A 560 10.42 58.19 -13.01
C GLU A 560 9.96 56.82 -12.50
N ALA A 561 10.24 56.51 -11.23
CA ALA A 561 9.83 55.28 -10.57
C ALA A 561 8.31 55.15 -10.38
N ARG A 562 7.53 56.21 -10.60
CA ARG A 562 6.07 56.22 -10.43
C ARG A 562 5.36 55.12 -11.21
N GLU A 563 5.74 54.91 -12.48
CA GLU A 563 5.05 53.98 -13.37
C GLU A 563 5.29 52.49 -13.04
N MET A 564 6.17 52.15 -12.09
CA MET A 564 6.43 50.74 -11.72
C MET A 564 5.22 50.02 -11.15
N TRP A 565 4.19 50.74 -10.70
CA TRP A 565 2.90 50.17 -10.31
C TRP A 565 2.27 49.28 -11.40
N VAL A 566 2.57 49.55 -12.68
CA VAL A 566 2.13 48.77 -13.84
C VAL A 566 2.77 47.37 -13.84
N GLN A 567 4.08 47.28 -13.59
CA GLN A 567 4.82 46.03 -13.46
C GLN A 567 4.41 45.29 -12.19
N ASP A 568 4.25 46.02 -11.09
CA ASP A 568 3.82 45.49 -9.79
C ASP A 568 2.43 44.82 -9.89
N CYS A 569 1.43 45.52 -10.44
CA CYS A 569 0.10 44.96 -10.69
C CYS A 569 0.09 43.87 -11.77
N SER A 570 1.04 43.89 -12.72
CA SER A 570 1.21 42.81 -13.70
C SER A 570 1.65 41.50 -13.04
N ALA A 571 2.64 41.57 -12.14
CA ALA A 571 3.11 40.41 -11.38
C ALA A 571 2.02 39.83 -10.48
N ALA A 572 1.27 40.69 -9.78
CA ALA A 572 0.08 40.28 -9.02
C ALA A 572 -0.98 39.60 -9.89
N THR A 573 -1.24 40.11 -11.10
CA THR A 573 -2.21 39.52 -12.03
C THR A 573 -1.76 38.16 -12.56
N GLU A 574 -0.47 37.96 -12.88
CA GLU A 574 0.01 36.64 -13.33
C GLU A 574 0.06 35.61 -12.19
N ASN A 575 0.42 36.01 -10.96
CA ASN A 575 0.30 35.14 -9.77
C ASN A 575 -1.13 34.63 -9.57
N ILE A 576 -2.13 35.50 -9.72
CA ILE A 576 -3.57 35.13 -9.68
C ILE A 576 -3.90 34.08 -10.76
N LEU A 577 -3.38 34.24 -11.98
CA LEU A 577 -3.64 33.31 -13.10
C LEU A 577 -2.96 31.94 -12.92
N LEU A 578 -1.74 31.93 -12.37
CA LEU A 578 -1.01 30.70 -12.04
C LEU A 578 -1.66 29.97 -10.86
N ALA A 579 -2.09 30.70 -9.82
CA ALA A 579 -2.83 30.12 -8.71
C ALA A 579 -4.18 29.52 -9.16
N ALA A 580 -4.87 30.14 -10.13
CA ALA A 580 -6.09 29.59 -10.70
C ALA A 580 -5.83 28.26 -11.42
N GLU A 581 -4.88 28.23 -12.36
CA GLU A 581 -4.51 27.01 -13.10
C GLU A 581 -4.05 25.89 -12.13
N GLY A 582 -3.23 26.22 -11.13
CA GLY A 582 -2.73 25.29 -10.12
C GLY A 582 -3.76 24.80 -9.10
N THR A 583 -4.94 25.44 -9.02
CA THR A 583 -6.09 25.00 -8.20
C THR A 583 -7.23 24.41 -9.05
N GLY A 584 -7.00 24.16 -10.34
CA GLY A 584 -8.01 23.61 -11.25
C GLY A 584 -9.09 24.61 -11.68
N LEU A 585 -8.92 25.90 -11.37
CA LEU A 585 -9.77 26.98 -11.84
C LEU A 585 -9.33 27.45 -13.24
N GLY A 586 -10.30 27.91 -14.02
CA GLY A 586 -10.07 28.58 -15.29
C GLY A 586 -10.10 30.10 -15.10
N ALA A 587 -9.12 30.80 -15.67
CA ALA A 587 -9.05 32.25 -15.58
C ALA A 587 -8.54 32.92 -16.87
N VAL A 588 -8.82 34.23 -17.01
CA VAL A 588 -8.29 35.07 -18.10
C VAL A 588 -8.13 36.53 -17.68
N TRP A 589 -7.01 37.13 -18.06
CA TRP A 589 -6.74 38.56 -17.95
C TRP A 589 -7.57 39.36 -18.97
N LEU A 590 -8.32 40.36 -18.48
CA LEU A 590 -9.01 41.38 -19.26
C LEU A 590 -8.34 42.74 -18.97
N GLY A 591 -7.67 43.32 -19.98
CA GLY A 591 -6.85 44.52 -19.80
C GLY A 591 -7.69 45.79 -19.70
N VAL A 592 -7.65 46.46 -18.54
CA VAL A 592 -8.38 47.70 -18.25
C VAL A 592 -7.46 48.90 -18.52
N PHE A 593 -6.41 49.06 -17.70
CA PHE A 593 -5.36 50.05 -17.94
C PHE A 593 -4.52 49.66 -19.19
N PRO A 594 -3.98 50.61 -19.98
CA PRO A 594 -4.08 52.07 -19.90
C PRO A 594 -5.29 52.67 -20.66
N TYR A 595 -6.31 51.87 -21.00
CA TYR A 595 -7.42 52.31 -21.84
C TYR A 595 -8.40 53.16 -21.02
N ARG A 596 -8.29 54.49 -21.11
CA ARG A 596 -9.05 55.49 -20.32
C ARG A 596 -10.55 55.16 -20.19
N GLU A 597 -11.22 54.85 -21.29
CA GLU A 597 -12.65 54.48 -21.31
C GLU A 597 -12.97 53.24 -20.47
N ARG A 598 -12.11 52.22 -20.52
CA ARG A 598 -12.27 50.99 -19.72
C ARG A 598 -11.99 51.27 -18.26
N SER A 599 -10.93 52.03 -17.95
CA SER A 599 -10.63 52.40 -16.56
C SER A 599 -11.76 53.23 -15.94
N ALA A 600 -12.33 54.19 -16.68
CA ALA A 600 -13.48 54.97 -16.24
C ALA A 600 -14.75 54.11 -16.07
N GLY A 601 -15.05 53.23 -17.04
CA GLY A 601 -16.20 52.32 -16.96
C GLY A 601 -16.12 51.34 -15.78
N VAL A 602 -14.96 50.73 -15.56
CA VAL A 602 -14.72 49.81 -14.43
C VAL A 602 -14.73 50.57 -13.09
N ALA A 603 -14.18 51.78 -13.04
CA ALA A 603 -14.25 52.64 -11.86
C ALA A 603 -15.71 53.00 -11.51
N SER A 604 -16.51 53.38 -12.50
CA SER A 604 -17.94 53.70 -12.34
C SER A 604 -18.77 52.49 -11.86
N VAL A 605 -18.59 51.31 -12.46
CA VAL A 605 -19.33 50.09 -12.08
C VAL A 605 -19.00 49.60 -10.66
N LEU A 606 -17.80 49.87 -10.17
CA LEU A 606 -17.34 49.43 -8.85
C LEU A 606 -17.42 50.51 -7.76
N GLY A 607 -17.59 51.78 -8.13
CA GLY A 607 -17.59 52.91 -7.20
C GLY A 607 -16.19 53.23 -6.66
N LEU A 608 -15.16 53.20 -7.53
CA LEU A 608 -13.78 53.46 -7.12
C LEU A 608 -13.53 54.96 -6.91
N PRO A 609 -12.80 55.37 -5.85
CA PRO A 609 -12.30 56.73 -5.70
C PRO A 609 -11.12 56.99 -6.65
N ASP A 610 -10.85 58.27 -6.91
CA ASP A 610 -9.84 58.73 -7.90
C ASP A 610 -8.42 58.21 -7.64
N ASP A 611 -8.09 57.84 -6.39
CA ASP A 611 -6.77 57.33 -6.03
C ASP A 611 -6.59 55.82 -6.32
N ILE A 612 -7.66 55.10 -6.66
CA ILE A 612 -7.67 53.65 -6.93
C ILE A 612 -7.88 53.37 -8.44
N ILE A 613 -6.80 53.09 -9.15
CA ILE A 613 -6.79 52.97 -10.61
C ILE A 613 -7.00 51.50 -11.03
N PRO A 614 -8.11 51.11 -11.70
CA PRO A 614 -8.34 49.73 -12.10
C PRO A 614 -7.39 49.30 -13.23
N PHE A 615 -6.60 48.26 -12.96
CA PHE A 615 -5.52 47.76 -13.81
C PHE A 615 -5.98 46.60 -14.71
N SER A 616 -6.53 45.56 -14.12
CA SER A 616 -6.98 44.35 -14.82
C SER A 616 -8.23 43.76 -14.16
N ILE A 617 -9.03 43.04 -14.94
CA ILE A 617 -10.05 42.13 -14.40
C ILE A 617 -9.61 40.71 -14.75
N VAL A 618 -9.53 39.83 -13.76
CA VAL A 618 -9.39 38.39 -13.96
C VAL A 618 -10.75 37.74 -13.74
N SER A 619 -11.40 37.28 -14.80
CA SER A 619 -12.64 36.47 -14.67
C SER A 619 -12.28 35.03 -14.33
N VAL A 620 -13.02 34.42 -13.40
CA VAL A 620 -12.71 33.12 -12.78
C VAL A 620 -13.93 32.20 -12.80
N GLY A 621 -13.74 30.93 -13.12
CA GLY A 621 -14.77 29.90 -13.09
C GLY A 621 -14.20 28.49 -13.28
N ARG A 622 -15.01 27.43 -13.10
CA ARG A 622 -14.59 26.07 -13.47
C ARG A 622 -14.47 25.98 -15.01
N PRO A 623 -13.36 25.48 -15.57
CA PRO A 623 -13.15 25.47 -17.02
C PRO A 623 -13.98 24.40 -17.72
N THR A 624 -14.55 24.72 -18.89
CA THR A 624 -15.22 23.72 -19.76
C THR A 624 -14.27 22.75 -20.46
N GLY A 625 -12.95 22.97 -20.38
CA GLY A 625 -11.92 22.15 -21.05
C GLY A 625 -11.77 22.42 -22.56
N VAL A 626 -12.50 23.39 -23.12
CA VAL A 626 -12.41 23.76 -24.54
C VAL A 626 -11.07 24.45 -24.84
N GLU A 627 -10.63 25.37 -23.99
CA GLU A 627 -9.35 26.06 -24.14
C GLU A 627 -8.17 25.19 -23.69
N LYS A 628 -7.17 25.08 -24.58
CA LYS A 628 -5.94 24.32 -24.36
C LYS A 628 -4.74 25.27 -24.23
N PRO A 629 -3.64 24.86 -23.55
CA PRO A 629 -2.38 25.58 -23.62
C PRO A 629 -1.91 25.74 -25.08
N LYS A 630 -1.11 26.78 -25.33
CA LYS A 630 -0.51 27.05 -26.64
C LYS A 630 0.99 27.11 -26.48
N ASP A 631 1.72 26.40 -27.34
CA ASP A 631 3.17 26.54 -27.40
C ASP A 631 3.56 27.92 -27.93
N LYS A 632 4.16 28.72 -27.04
CA LYS A 632 4.71 30.05 -27.30
C LYS A 632 6.24 30.05 -27.35
N TYR A 633 6.91 28.90 -27.24
CA TYR A 633 8.37 28.83 -27.28
C TYR A 633 8.88 29.29 -28.66
N ARG A 634 9.85 30.20 -28.64
CA ARG A 634 10.39 30.87 -29.83
C ARG A 634 11.90 31.03 -29.66
N PRO A 635 12.70 29.99 -29.98
CA PRO A 635 14.14 29.99 -29.73
C PRO A 635 14.87 31.13 -30.46
N GLU A 636 14.32 31.60 -31.58
CA GLU A 636 14.85 32.73 -32.36
C GLU A 636 14.77 34.09 -31.63
N ARG A 637 14.12 34.13 -30.45
CA ARG A 637 14.06 35.29 -29.56
C ARG A 637 14.99 35.18 -28.34
N ILE A 638 15.78 34.10 -28.26
CA ILE A 638 16.73 33.88 -27.17
C ILE A 638 18.12 34.25 -27.66
N PHE A 639 18.69 35.29 -27.06
CA PHE A 639 20.04 35.78 -27.38
C PHE A 639 20.98 35.54 -26.20
N LEU A 640 22.23 35.17 -26.50
CA LEU A 640 23.27 34.86 -25.53
C LEU A 640 24.17 36.10 -25.33
N GLN A 641 24.28 36.59 -24.09
CA GLN A 641 24.98 37.82 -23.67
C GLN A 641 24.50 39.16 -24.27
N GLN A 642 24.27 39.23 -25.57
CA GLN A 642 23.94 40.47 -26.30
C GLN A 642 22.86 40.24 -27.36
N TRP A 643 22.08 41.28 -27.67
CA TRP A 643 21.06 41.22 -28.72
C TRP A 643 21.66 40.79 -30.07
N GLY A 644 20.98 39.89 -30.78
CA GLY A 644 21.41 39.38 -32.08
C GLY A 644 22.45 38.25 -32.06
N LEU A 645 23.09 37.93 -30.93
CA LEU A 645 23.94 36.74 -30.80
C LEU A 645 23.04 35.53 -30.42
N PRO A 646 22.72 34.59 -31.33
CA PRO A 646 21.73 33.56 -31.07
C PRO A 646 22.16 32.58 -29.97
N TYR A 647 21.21 32.17 -29.14
CA TYR A 647 21.43 31.12 -28.14
C TYR A 647 21.62 29.74 -28.82
N PRO A 648 22.65 28.96 -28.44
CA PRO A 648 22.90 27.64 -29.03
C PRO A 648 21.90 26.60 -28.49
N VAL A 649 20.76 26.48 -29.18
CA VAL A 649 19.82 25.36 -29.00
C VAL A 649 20.51 24.04 -29.38
N LYS A 650 20.22 22.98 -28.63
CA LYS A 650 20.68 21.60 -28.89
C LYS A 650 19.52 20.69 -29.23
#